data_AF-A0A252EDI9-F1
#
_entry.id   AF-A0A252EDI9-F1
#
_cell.length_a   1.000
_cell.length_b   1.000
_cell.length_c   1.000
_cell.angle_alpha   90.00
_cell.angle_beta   90.00
_cell.angle_gamma   90.00
#
_symmetry.space_group_name_H-M   'P 1'
#
loop_
_entity.id
_entity.type
_entity.pdbx_description
1 polymer ?
#
loop_
_entity_poly.entity_id
_entity_poly.type
_entity_poly.pdbx_seq_one_letter_code
_entity_poly.pdbx_strand_id
1 'polypeptide(L)'
;MQSSFPSAHDAPALTAHHRGISVLTEDGEFLTLSIAEIRERLQTMPCPLVVHAPAFARKLGLHAPGQPCPWLDLLELFAFVYPARSVAPTPRGLALALGVEEERIGQAEADLLPLLTSLMLAELARLKNGPEAEFLAALTVRLGQAGWPWAGTVAETLGLHEKLGPRGQLPEDAMQPGDALRVWRVLPKWEDVAPRPPPASHPITSAEARARLTMLLGEGAESRAGQADFASVSTAAFEPRTMRGNPAVVLAEAGTGTGKTLGYIAPASVWAERNGGSVWISTYTRHLQRQIEQETHRLFPDDATRRRHVVLRKGRENYLCLLNMEEAVNSATSRPAGVTIALAMLARWARATADGDLTGGDLPGWFGDLFGHGNITGVADRRGECIHGACPHYQRCFVEHTIRRAREADLVIANHALVMAQAAYSENAMADDSEEGEEDSTPSRYVFDEGHHLADAADGAFSAELSGLEAAELRRWLLGAEGRRSRARGLKRRLDDLVVGLPKLETPLDAALMAAHALPAPGWSTRLAGTDGENEPPPHPAEDVPAQGEDGLFPMVQNAVEPVLENPTEMFLKLLRQQVLARSQERGRADHAYGALECDLHPLLPDLAQAGQALARALGRLAEPLRTLAERLHARLQDEAESLDSVTRGRIEAMVRALRRRAITRLDAWIAMLDALDHPPPADATPTHIHFIRLDRREKQRMGEQDVGLH
;
A
#
# COMPACT_ATOMS: atom_id res chain seq x y z
N MET A 1 10.09 32.94 -15.72
CA MET A 1 8.88 32.37 -15.10
C MET A 1 7.68 33.34 -15.08
N GLN A 2 7.82 34.61 -15.50
CA GLN A 2 6.87 35.68 -15.16
C GLN A 2 5.68 35.93 -16.12
N SER A 3 5.38 35.09 -17.14
CA SER A 3 4.15 35.33 -17.95
C SER A 3 3.40 34.10 -18.49
N SER A 4 3.63 32.89 -17.95
CA SER A 4 3.03 31.65 -18.50
C SER A 4 2.10 30.90 -17.54
N PHE A 5 1.87 31.40 -16.32
CA PHE A 5 1.00 30.77 -15.32
C PHE A 5 -0.22 31.64 -15.04
N PRO A 6 -1.39 31.04 -14.72
CA PRO A 6 -2.58 31.80 -14.37
C PRO A 6 -2.37 32.58 -13.06
N SER A 7 -2.88 33.82 -13.00
CA SER A 7 -2.99 34.60 -11.76
C SER A 7 -4.13 34.03 -10.92
N ALA A 8 -3.89 33.78 -9.63
CA ALA A 8 -4.95 33.37 -8.72
C ALA A 8 -5.74 34.54 -8.13
N HIS A 9 -5.24 35.78 -8.27
CA HIS A 9 -5.88 36.98 -7.72
C HIS A 9 -7.11 37.40 -8.51
N ASP A 10 -7.07 37.20 -9.83
CA ASP A 10 -8.12 37.62 -10.78
C ASP A 10 -8.86 36.42 -11.39
N ALA A 11 -8.64 35.22 -10.83
CA ALA A 11 -9.23 34.00 -11.35
C ALA A 11 -10.73 33.95 -11.00
N PRO A 12 -11.61 33.63 -11.97
CA PRO A 12 -13.02 33.37 -11.68
C PRO A 12 -13.12 32.15 -10.74
N ALA A 13 -14.14 32.10 -9.88
CA ALA A 13 -14.31 31.00 -8.93
C ALA A 13 -15.60 30.24 -9.21
N LEU A 14 -15.54 28.90 -9.09
CA LEU A 14 -16.67 28.02 -9.38
C LEU A 14 -16.92 27.07 -8.21
N THR A 15 -18.16 27.01 -7.73
CA THR A 15 -18.58 26.06 -6.68
C THR A 15 -19.93 25.44 -7.01
N ALA A 16 -20.01 24.11 -6.91
CA ALA A 16 -21.27 23.38 -7.14
C ALA A 16 -22.12 23.31 -5.87
N HIS A 17 -23.39 23.68 -5.96
CA HIS A 17 -24.40 23.52 -4.90
C HIS A 17 -25.71 22.93 -5.46
N HIS A 18 -26.74 22.75 -4.63
CA HIS A 18 -27.98 22.05 -5.00
C HIS A 18 -28.82 22.74 -6.08
N ARG A 19 -28.65 24.05 -6.30
CA ARG A 19 -29.42 24.84 -7.28
C ARG A 19 -28.69 25.05 -8.61
N GLY A 20 -27.44 24.62 -8.74
CA GLY A 20 -26.60 24.86 -9.91
C GLY A 20 -25.14 25.05 -9.54
N ILE A 21 -24.43 25.82 -10.37
CA ILE A 21 -23.05 26.21 -10.14
C ILE A 21 -23.03 27.70 -9.79
N SER A 22 -22.55 28.01 -8.59
CA SER A 22 -22.23 29.36 -8.16
C SER A 22 -20.93 29.79 -8.85
N VAL A 23 -20.92 31.00 -9.41
CA VAL A 23 -19.82 31.58 -10.17
C VAL A 23 -19.52 32.96 -9.61
N LEU A 24 -18.24 33.22 -9.36
CA LEU A 24 -17.70 34.57 -9.26
C LEU A 24 -16.89 34.83 -10.53
N THR A 25 -17.25 35.85 -11.31
CA THR A 25 -16.53 36.20 -12.54
C THR A 25 -15.24 36.97 -12.24
N GLU A 26 -14.37 37.11 -13.24
CA GLU A 26 -13.16 37.96 -13.16
C GLU A 26 -13.47 39.43 -12.83
N ASP A 27 -14.64 39.93 -13.24
CA ASP A 27 -15.12 41.28 -12.94
C ASP A 27 -15.77 41.39 -11.55
N GLY A 28 -15.83 40.29 -10.79
CA GLY A 28 -16.44 40.24 -9.45
C GLY A 28 -17.95 40.09 -9.43
N GLU A 29 -18.59 39.74 -10.55
CA GLU A 29 -20.03 39.48 -10.61
C GLU A 29 -20.36 38.08 -10.08
N PHE A 30 -21.44 38.00 -9.30
CA PHE A 30 -21.92 36.74 -8.74
C PHE A 30 -23.10 36.19 -9.56
N LEU A 31 -22.94 34.99 -10.11
CA LEU A 31 -23.93 34.33 -10.96
C LEU A 31 -24.26 32.92 -10.43
N THR A 32 -25.46 32.44 -10.74
CA THR A 32 -25.82 31.01 -10.61
C THR A 32 -26.16 30.49 -11.98
N LEU A 33 -25.36 29.56 -12.50
CA LEU A 33 -25.50 29.01 -13.84
C LEU A 33 -25.81 27.51 -13.79
N SER A 34 -26.49 27.04 -14.83
CA SER A 34 -26.71 25.60 -15.05
C SER A 34 -25.42 24.88 -15.47
N ILE A 35 -25.40 23.56 -15.33
CA ILE A 35 -24.26 22.73 -15.76
C ILE A 35 -23.96 22.91 -17.26
N ALA A 36 -24.98 23.07 -18.10
CA ALA A 36 -24.82 23.26 -19.54
C ALA A 36 -24.10 24.57 -19.86
N GLU A 37 -24.53 25.68 -19.25
CA GLU A 37 -23.93 27.01 -19.43
C GLU A 37 -22.46 27.04 -18.97
N ILE A 38 -22.14 26.36 -17.86
CA ILE A 38 -20.76 26.26 -17.38
C ILE A 38 -19.87 25.47 -18.33
N ARG A 39 -20.35 24.37 -18.89
CA ARG A 39 -19.57 23.57 -19.86
C ARG A 39 -19.20 24.37 -21.09
N GLU A 40 -20.09 25.26 -21.55
CA GLU A 40 -19.82 26.16 -22.66
C GLU A 40 -18.82 27.25 -22.25
N ARG A 41 -19.06 27.92 -21.12
CA ARG A 41 -18.18 28.99 -20.61
C ARG A 41 -16.76 28.52 -20.28
N LEU A 42 -16.57 27.29 -19.78
CA LEU A 42 -15.24 26.76 -19.46
C LEU A 42 -14.28 26.71 -20.66
N GLN A 43 -14.78 26.80 -21.89
CA GLN A 43 -13.94 26.82 -23.10
C GLN A 43 -13.29 28.18 -23.35
N THR A 44 -13.88 29.26 -22.83
CA THR A 44 -13.46 30.64 -23.08
C THR A 44 -13.09 31.39 -21.80
N MET A 45 -13.54 30.91 -20.64
CA MET A 45 -13.24 31.47 -19.33
C MET A 45 -11.75 31.32 -18.97
N PRO A 46 -11.14 32.32 -18.30
CA PRO A 46 -9.83 32.17 -17.68
C PRO A 46 -9.78 31.00 -16.69
N CYS A 47 -8.56 30.54 -16.36
CA CYS A 47 -8.35 29.41 -15.46
C CYS A 47 -9.07 29.61 -14.11
N PRO A 48 -10.13 28.83 -13.79
CA PRO A 48 -10.95 29.09 -12.62
C PRO A 48 -10.36 28.46 -11.35
N LEU A 49 -10.71 29.07 -10.21
CA LEU A 49 -10.59 28.47 -8.88
C LEU A 49 -11.68 27.42 -8.69
N VAL A 50 -11.27 26.24 -8.24
CA VAL A 50 -12.18 25.12 -7.91
C VAL A 50 -11.69 24.39 -6.66
N VAL A 51 -12.55 23.57 -6.07
CA VAL A 51 -12.17 22.61 -5.02
C VAL A 51 -12.42 21.20 -5.53
N HIS A 52 -11.39 20.35 -5.52
CA HIS A 52 -11.45 18.97 -6.01
C HIS A 52 -11.84 18.90 -7.49
N ALA A 53 -10.93 19.33 -8.37
CA ALA A 53 -11.11 19.40 -9.81
C ALA A 53 -11.63 18.09 -10.43
N PRO A 54 -11.12 16.89 -10.10
CA PRO A 54 -11.71 15.62 -10.56
C PRO A 54 -13.18 15.44 -10.16
N ALA A 55 -13.55 15.75 -8.91
CA ALA A 55 -14.94 15.65 -8.47
C ALA A 55 -15.82 16.71 -9.14
N PHE A 56 -15.32 17.94 -9.28
CA PHE A 56 -16.03 19.01 -9.96
C PHE A 56 -16.27 18.70 -11.45
N ALA A 57 -15.25 18.22 -12.17
CA ALA A 57 -15.37 17.79 -13.56
C ALA A 57 -16.42 16.68 -13.74
N ARG A 58 -16.43 15.68 -12.84
CA ARG A 58 -17.45 14.62 -12.84
C ARG A 58 -18.86 15.17 -12.65
N LYS A 59 -19.06 16.14 -11.75
CA LYS A 59 -20.35 16.82 -11.58
C LYS A 59 -20.83 17.53 -12.86
N LEU A 60 -19.90 18.04 -13.67
CA LEU A 60 -20.20 18.64 -14.97
C LEU A 60 -20.38 17.62 -16.11
N GLY A 61 -20.26 16.31 -15.83
CA GLY A 61 -20.28 15.27 -16.86
C GLY A 61 -19.07 15.35 -17.81
N LEU A 62 -17.92 15.80 -17.30
CA LEU A 62 -16.65 15.86 -18.00
C LEU A 62 -15.71 14.75 -17.51
N HIS A 63 -14.70 14.40 -18.31
CA HIS A 63 -13.62 13.55 -17.84
C HIS A 63 -12.81 14.28 -16.76
N ALA A 64 -12.47 13.56 -15.69
CA ALA A 64 -11.64 14.11 -14.62
C ALA A 64 -10.25 14.53 -15.18
N PRO A 65 -9.80 15.77 -14.95
CA PRO A 65 -8.49 16.21 -15.39
C PRO A 65 -7.38 15.45 -14.66
N GLY A 66 -6.30 15.13 -15.38
CA GLY A 66 -5.04 14.68 -14.78
C GLY A 66 -4.10 15.84 -14.48
N GLN A 67 -2.87 15.52 -14.08
CA GLN A 67 -1.82 16.52 -13.85
C GLN A 67 -0.95 16.74 -15.08
N PRO A 68 -0.58 18.00 -15.42
CA PRO A 68 -0.98 19.23 -14.75
C PRO A 68 -2.48 19.55 -14.93
N CYS A 69 -3.14 19.99 -13.86
CA CYS A 69 -4.55 20.37 -13.89
C CYS A 69 -4.76 21.65 -14.74
N PRO A 70 -5.82 21.75 -15.55
CA PRO A 70 -6.13 23.00 -16.28
C PRO A 70 -6.74 24.08 -15.38
N TRP A 71 -7.07 23.77 -14.13
CA TRP A 71 -7.75 24.64 -13.17
C TRP A 71 -6.88 24.89 -11.94
N LEU A 72 -7.14 25.97 -11.22
CA LEU A 72 -6.51 26.26 -9.93
C LEU A 72 -7.28 25.51 -8.83
N ASP A 73 -6.91 24.26 -8.58
CA ASP A 73 -7.52 23.46 -7.52
C ASP A 73 -6.95 23.84 -6.15
N LEU A 74 -7.81 24.36 -5.26
CA LEU A 74 -7.44 24.78 -3.92
C LEU A 74 -6.92 23.61 -3.05
N LEU A 75 -7.27 22.35 -3.34
CA LEU A 75 -6.71 21.21 -2.60
C LEU A 75 -5.22 20.99 -2.92
N GLU A 76 -4.77 21.33 -4.12
CA GLU A 76 -3.34 21.29 -4.45
C GLU A 76 -2.57 22.35 -3.66
N LEU A 77 -3.11 23.58 -3.59
CA LEU A 77 -2.53 24.65 -2.77
C LEU A 77 -2.55 24.26 -1.29
N PHE A 78 -3.66 23.71 -0.80
CA PHE A 78 -3.78 23.25 0.58
C PHE A 78 -2.74 22.18 0.92
N ALA A 79 -2.55 21.15 0.07
CA ALA A 79 -1.54 20.12 0.27
C ALA A 79 -0.10 20.69 0.31
N PHE A 80 0.15 21.74 -0.47
CA PHE A 80 1.46 22.41 -0.50
C PHE A 80 1.71 23.24 0.76
N VAL A 81 0.72 24.03 1.21
CA VAL A 81 0.83 24.94 2.36
C VAL A 81 0.74 24.20 3.68
N TYR A 82 -0.21 23.26 3.81
CA TYR A 82 -0.47 22.46 5.01
C TYR A 82 -0.21 20.97 4.74
N PRO A 83 1.04 20.56 4.52
CA PRO A 83 1.35 19.14 4.33
C PRO A 83 0.96 18.33 5.57
N ALA A 84 0.65 17.05 5.35
CA ALA A 84 0.28 16.11 6.43
C ALA A 84 -0.92 16.57 7.29
N ARG A 85 -1.80 17.41 6.73
CA ARG A 85 -3.06 17.81 7.35
C ARG A 85 -4.23 17.27 6.55
N SER A 86 -5.11 16.52 7.20
CA SER A 86 -6.34 16.03 6.57
C SER A 86 -7.42 17.12 6.58
N VAL A 87 -8.21 17.17 5.51
CA VAL A 87 -9.35 18.08 5.35
C VAL A 87 -10.42 17.43 4.49
N ALA A 88 -11.69 17.70 4.79
CA ALA A 88 -12.79 17.31 3.90
C ALA A 88 -12.63 18.06 2.57
N PRO A 89 -12.69 17.38 1.41
CA PRO A 89 -12.37 17.98 0.11
C PRO A 89 -13.55 18.77 -0.46
N THR A 90 -14.03 19.74 0.30
CA THR A 90 -15.14 20.63 -0.06
C THR A 90 -14.80 22.06 0.34
N PRO A 91 -15.42 23.08 -0.30
CA PRO A 91 -15.20 24.48 0.10
C PRO A 91 -15.46 24.72 1.58
N ARG A 92 -16.57 24.17 2.11
CA ARG A 92 -16.88 24.22 3.55
C ARG A 92 -15.84 23.51 4.41
N GLY A 93 -15.37 22.33 3.99
CA GLY A 93 -14.33 21.59 4.70
C GLY A 93 -13.01 22.36 4.82
N LEU A 94 -12.58 22.99 3.72
CA LEU A 94 -11.41 23.88 3.71
C LEU A 94 -11.63 25.11 4.60
N ALA A 95 -12.80 25.74 4.54
CA ALA A 95 -13.12 26.90 5.35
C ALA A 95 -13.06 26.61 6.85
N LEU A 96 -13.66 25.51 7.30
CA LEU A 96 -13.57 25.05 8.68
C LEU A 96 -12.12 24.77 9.09
N ALA A 97 -11.34 24.10 8.23
CA ALA A 97 -9.93 23.83 8.52
C ALA A 97 -9.06 25.10 8.59
N LEU A 98 -9.43 26.15 7.86
CA LEU A 98 -8.75 27.45 7.87
C LEU A 98 -9.29 28.41 8.95
N GLY A 99 -10.23 27.98 9.78
CA GLY A 99 -10.77 28.77 10.88
C GLY A 99 -11.72 29.89 10.43
N VAL A 100 -12.40 29.71 9.29
CA VAL A 100 -13.46 30.64 8.86
C VAL A 100 -14.69 30.41 9.73
N GLU A 101 -15.23 31.50 10.29
CA GLU A 101 -16.44 31.49 11.13
C GLU A 101 -17.63 30.86 10.39
N GLU A 102 -18.44 30.08 11.10
CA GLU A 102 -19.50 29.28 10.50
C GLU A 102 -20.57 30.14 9.81
N GLU A 103 -20.86 31.33 10.35
CA GLU A 103 -21.76 32.31 9.75
C GLU A 103 -21.26 32.82 8.41
N ARG A 104 -19.92 32.93 8.24
CA ARG A 104 -19.31 33.36 6.98
C ARG A 104 -19.26 32.25 5.94
N ILE A 105 -19.27 30.99 6.38
CA ILE A 105 -19.30 29.86 5.45
C ILE A 105 -20.67 29.77 4.77
N GLY A 106 -21.77 29.98 5.50
CA GLY A 106 -23.12 29.97 4.93
C GLY A 106 -23.39 28.72 4.06
N GLN A 107 -23.82 28.93 2.80
CA GLN A 107 -24.01 27.85 1.81
C GLN A 107 -22.74 27.50 1.01
N ALA A 108 -21.59 28.09 1.35
CA ALA A 108 -20.31 27.97 0.66
C ALA A 108 -20.43 28.29 -0.84
N GLU A 109 -20.59 29.59 -1.14
CA GLU A 109 -20.68 30.13 -2.49
C GLU A 109 -19.29 30.38 -3.11
N ALA A 110 -19.24 30.74 -4.40
CA ALA A 110 -17.99 30.90 -5.12
C ALA A 110 -17.05 32.00 -4.56
N ASP A 111 -17.59 33.01 -3.88
CA ASP A 111 -16.83 34.08 -3.22
C ASP A 111 -15.94 33.56 -2.06
N LEU A 112 -16.28 32.40 -1.51
CA LEU A 112 -15.49 31.75 -0.48
C LEU A 112 -14.11 31.33 -1.02
N LEU A 113 -14.00 30.90 -2.28
CA LEU A 113 -12.76 30.34 -2.83
C LEU A 113 -11.61 31.37 -2.86
N PRO A 114 -11.78 32.61 -3.37
CA PRO A 114 -10.77 33.65 -3.27
C PRO A 114 -10.33 33.98 -1.83
N LEU A 115 -11.28 33.97 -0.88
CA LEU A 115 -10.96 34.14 0.55
C LEU A 115 -10.06 33.01 1.06
N LEU A 116 -10.42 31.74 0.79
CA LEU A 116 -9.61 30.59 1.19
C LEU A 116 -8.22 30.63 0.55
N THR A 117 -8.12 30.98 -0.73
CA THR A 117 -6.85 31.20 -1.42
C THR A 117 -6.01 32.24 -0.69
N SER A 118 -6.60 33.40 -0.35
CA SER A 118 -5.91 34.48 0.35
C SER A 118 -5.39 34.05 1.73
N LEU A 119 -6.17 33.27 2.49
CA LEU A 119 -5.76 32.72 3.79
C LEU A 119 -4.58 31.75 3.65
N MET A 120 -4.61 30.87 2.64
CA MET A 120 -3.51 29.93 2.39
C MET A 120 -2.23 30.64 1.93
N LEU A 121 -2.34 31.64 1.06
CA LEU A 121 -1.19 32.44 0.60
C LEU A 121 -0.61 33.29 1.74
N ALA A 122 -1.45 33.83 2.63
CA ALA A 122 -0.99 34.55 3.81
C ALA A 122 -0.16 33.64 4.75
N GLU A 123 -0.59 32.39 4.94
CA GLU A 123 0.18 31.42 5.71
C GLU A 123 1.49 31.05 5.00
N LEU A 124 1.45 30.81 3.69
CA LEU A 124 2.65 30.54 2.89
C LEU A 124 3.67 31.69 2.97
N ALA A 125 3.20 32.95 2.98
CA ALA A 125 4.06 34.12 3.12
C ALA A 125 4.81 34.14 4.46
N ARG A 126 4.23 33.59 5.54
CA ARG A 126 4.91 33.44 6.83
C ARG A 126 6.07 32.43 6.78
N LEU A 127 5.98 31.43 5.89
CA LEU A 127 7.04 30.44 5.69
C LEU A 127 8.22 30.96 4.86
N LYS A 128 8.07 32.11 4.18
CA LYS A 128 9.10 32.71 3.29
C LYS A 128 10.48 32.87 3.93
N ASN A 129 10.51 33.17 5.23
CA ASN A 129 11.75 33.40 5.99
C ASN A 129 12.01 32.31 7.05
N GLY A 130 11.27 31.19 6.98
CA GLY A 130 11.39 30.08 7.93
C GLY A 130 12.47 29.06 7.54
N PRO A 131 12.66 28.02 8.38
CA PRO A 131 13.66 26.96 8.13
C PRO A 131 13.37 26.14 6.86
N GLU A 132 12.14 26.19 6.33
CA GLU A 132 11.75 25.48 5.11
C GLU A 132 11.90 26.34 3.83
N ALA A 133 12.31 27.60 3.94
CA ALA A 133 12.28 28.55 2.82
C ALA A 133 13.05 28.08 1.59
N GLU A 134 14.27 27.56 1.75
CA GLU A 134 15.08 27.02 0.65
C GLU A 134 14.43 25.79 0.00
N PHE A 135 13.85 24.92 0.83
CA PHE A 135 13.16 23.73 0.35
C PHE A 135 11.92 24.10 -0.46
N LEU A 136 11.09 25.02 0.04
CA LEU A 136 9.91 25.51 -0.65
C LEU A 136 10.30 26.20 -1.96
N ALA A 137 11.34 27.02 -1.98
CA ALA A 137 11.85 27.65 -3.19
C ALA A 137 12.25 26.62 -4.27
N ALA A 138 13.07 25.64 -3.89
CA ALA A 138 13.52 24.57 -4.78
C ALA A 138 12.34 23.73 -5.32
N LEU A 139 11.37 23.42 -4.45
CA LEU A 139 10.20 22.66 -4.82
C LEU A 139 9.26 23.44 -5.75
N THR A 140 9.02 24.73 -5.49
CA THR A 140 8.22 25.61 -6.35
C THR A 140 8.81 25.70 -7.75
N VAL A 141 10.13 25.84 -7.88
CA VAL A 141 10.81 25.84 -9.18
C VAL A 141 10.62 24.49 -9.89
N ARG A 142 10.75 23.36 -9.19
CA ARG A 142 10.50 22.03 -9.77
C ARG A 142 9.06 21.87 -10.25
N LEU A 143 8.09 22.31 -9.45
CA LEU A 143 6.67 22.26 -9.75
C LEU A 143 6.33 23.12 -10.98
N GLY A 144 6.88 24.34 -11.06
CA GLY A 144 6.68 25.19 -12.22
C GLY A 144 7.33 24.63 -13.50
N GLN A 145 8.51 24.01 -13.42
CA GLN A 145 9.09 23.29 -14.57
C GLN A 145 8.19 22.14 -15.06
N ALA A 146 7.41 21.54 -14.16
CA ALA A 146 6.44 20.49 -14.48
C ALA A 146 5.06 21.04 -14.88
N GLY A 147 4.87 22.37 -14.92
CA GLY A 147 3.62 23.00 -15.33
C GLY A 147 2.55 23.11 -14.24
N TRP A 148 2.92 23.03 -12.96
CA TRP A 148 1.96 23.19 -11.85
C TRP A 148 1.30 24.59 -11.88
N PRO A 149 -0.05 24.70 -11.99
CA PRO A 149 -0.72 25.98 -12.22
C PRO A 149 -0.42 27.06 -11.17
N TRP A 150 -0.31 26.66 -9.89
CA TRP A 150 -0.05 27.56 -8.76
C TRP A 150 1.40 28.08 -8.70
N ALA A 151 2.32 27.56 -9.51
CA ALA A 151 3.74 27.86 -9.38
C ALA A 151 4.07 29.35 -9.47
N GLY A 152 3.35 30.10 -10.31
CA GLY A 152 3.50 31.56 -10.43
C GLY A 152 3.16 32.29 -9.12
N THR A 153 1.91 32.15 -8.66
CA THR A 153 1.41 32.76 -7.43
C THR A 153 2.22 32.35 -6.19
N VAL A 154 2.59 31.08 -6.10
CA VAL A 154 3.43 30.57 -4.99
C VAL A 154 4.84 31.17 -5.04
N ALA A 155 5.45 31.26 -6.23
CA ALA A 155 6.75 31.89 -6.40
C ALA A 155 6.74 33.38 -6.04
N GLU A 156 5.66 34.09 -6.39
CA GLU A 156 5.46 35.49 -6.00
C GLU A 156 5.32 35.63 -4.48
N THR A 157 4.47 34.82 -3.86
CA THR A 157 4.23 34.82 -2.40
C THR A 157 5.51 34.53 -1.61
N LEU A 158 6.35 33.62 -2.10
CA LEU A 158 7.66 33.31 -1.51
C LEU A 158 8.76 34.32 -1.89
N GLY A 159 8.46 35.34 -2.70
CA GLY A 159 9.43 36.34 -3.16
C GLY A 159 10.57 35.75 -3.99
N LEU A 160 10.31 34.72 -4.80
CA LEU A 160 11.36 34.06 -5.58
C LEU A 160 11.83 34.91 -6.77
N HIS A 161 11.03 35.88 -7.22
CA HIS A 161 11.41 36.75 -8.34
C HIS A 161 12.71 37.53 -8.07
N GLU A 162 13.01 37.87 -6.82
CA GLU A 162 14.26 38.53 -6.41
C GLU A 162 15.45 37.55 -6.35
N LYS A 163 15.18 36.25 -6.21
CA LYS A 163 16.18 35.20 -5.98
C LYS A 163 16.57 34.45 -7.25
N LEU A 164 15.69 34.42 -8.25
CA LEU A 164 15.90 33.65 -9.47
C LEU A 164 16.76 34.42 -10.49
N GLY A 165 17.70 33.71 -11.11
CA GLY A 165 18.49 34.25 -12.21
C GLY A 165 17.67 34.47 -13.50
N PRO A 166 18.27 35.03 -14.55
CA PRO A 166 17.57 35.40 -15.79
C PRO A 166 16.84 34.26 -16.51
N ARG A 167 17.24 32.99 -16.27
CA ARG A 167 16.60 31.80 -16.86
C ARG A 167 15.64 31.11 -15.88
N GLY A 168 15.31 31.75 -14.75
CA GLY A 168 14.44 31.17 -13.72
C GLY A 168 15.11 30.07 -12.88
N GLN A 169 16.43 30.06 -12.81
CA GLN A 169 17.22 29.14 -11.99
C GLN A 169 17.51 29.72 -10.61
N LEU A 170 17.62 28.85 -9.60
CA LEU A 170 18.11 29.23 -8.28
C LEU A 170 19.63 29.48 -8.31
N PRO A 171 20.17 30.27 -7.36
CA PRO A 171 21.62 30.40 -7.15
C PRO A 171 22.29 29.02 -6.98
N GLU A 172 23.55 28.89 -7.39
CA GLU A 172 24.27 27.60 -7.36
C GLU A 172 24.51 27.07 -5.95
N ASP A 173 24.66 27.97 -4.98
CA ASP A 173 24.85 27.69 -3.55
C ASP A 173 23.54 27.33 -2.82
N ALA A 174 22.39 27.60 -3.41
CA ALA A 174 21.08 27.25 -2.85
C ALA A 174 20.70 25.79 -3.13
N MET A 175 19.75 25.25 -2.35
CA MET A 175 19.15 23.94 -2.63
C MET A 175 18.59 23.89 -4.06
N GLN A 176 19.00 22.87 -4.83
CA GLN A 176 18.56 22.75 -6.21
C GLN A 176 17.22 22.01 -6.33
N PRO A 177 16.43 22.26 -7.40
CA PRO A 177 15.12 21.62 -7.60
C PRO A 177 15.14 20.09 -7.69
N GLY A 178 16.31 19.49 -7.99
CA GLY A 178 16.50 18.04 -7.96
C GLY A 178 16.66 17.50 -6.53
N ASP A 179 17.34 18.25 -5.67
CA ASP A 179 17.60 17.84 -4.28
C ASP A 179 16.35 17.93 -3.40
N ALA A 180 15.43 18.85 -3.70
CA ALA A 180 14.14 18.95 -3.02
C ALA A 180 13.32 17.65 -3.05
N LEU A 181 13.44 16.86 -4.13
CA LEU A 181 12.75 15.57 -4.25
C LEU A 181 13.42 14.44 -3.44
N ARG A 182 14.68 14.64 -2.99
CA ARG A 182 15.50 13.62 -2.32
C ARG A 182 15.32 13.65 -0.81
N VAL A 183 14.07 13.51 -0.36
CA VAL A 183 13.68 13.61 1.07
C VAL A 183 14.45 12.67 1.99
N TRP A 184 14.85 11.50 1.48
CA TRP A 184 15.68 10.53 2.19
C TRP A 184 17.05 11.06 2.60
N ARG A 185 17.51 12.23 2.14
CA ARG A 185 18.75 12.86 2.60
C ARG A 185 18.60 13.60 3.92
N VAL A 186 17.41 14.11 4.21
CA VAL A 186 17.13 15.00 5.35
C VAL A 186 16.29 14.34 6.44
N LEU A 187 15.62 13.23 6.15
CA LEU A 187 14.81 12.52 7.13
C LEU A 187 15.66 12.02 8.32
N PRO A 188 15.10 12.05 9.54
CA PRO A 188 15.80 11.63 10.74
C PRO A 188 16.13 10.13 10.68
N LYS A 189 17.31 9.81 11.19
CA LYS A 189 17.69 8.41 11.41
C LYS A 189 17.09 7.94 12.73
N TRP A 190 16.56 6.72 12.79
CA TRP A 190 16.31 6.08 14.08
C TRP A 190 17.64 5.61 14.67
N GLU A 191 17.64 5.46 15.99
CA GLU A 191 18.72 4.85 16.75
C GLU A 191 18.17 3.60 17.43
N ASP A 192 19.01 2.58 17.63
CA ASP A 192 18.58 1.40 18.36
C ASP A 192 18.52 1.74 19.85
N VAL A 193 17.35 1.49 20.42
CA VAL A 193 17.10 1.62 21.86
C VAL A 193 17.10 0.21 22.45
N ALA A 194 17.62 0.07 23.67
CA ALA A 194 17.57 -1.20 24.38
C ALA A 194 16.11 -1.70 24.48
N PRO A 195 15.84 -2.98 24.18
CA PRO A 195 14.49 -3.52 24.26
C PRO A 195 13.93 -3.35 25.67
N ARG A 196 12.62 -3.16 25.77
CA ARG A 196 11.93 -3.13 27.06
C ARG A 196 12.21 -4.45 27.80
N PRO A 197 12.36 -4.42 29.14
CA PRO A 197 12.41 -5.65 29.91
C PRO A 197 11.10 -6.45 29.70
N PRO A 198 11.13 -7.78 29.85
CA PRO A 198 9.92 -8.58 29.78
C PRO A 198 8.83 -8.03 30.71
N PRO A 199 7.57 -7.94 30.25
CA PRO A 199 6.53 -7.32 31.04
C PRO A 199 6.22 -8.14 32.30
N ALA A 200 5.88 -7.46 33.38
CA ALA A 200 5.32 -8.11 34.55
C ALA A 200 3.94 -8.72 34.21
N SER A 201 3.40 -9.53 35.12
CA SER A 201 2.08 -10.16 34.95
C SER A 201 1.16 -9.90 36.14
N HIS A 202 1.26 -8.72 36.75
CA HIS A 202 0.36 -8.29 37.80
C HIS A 202 -1.07 -8.15 37.26
N PRO A 203 -2.08 -8.76 37.93
CA PRO A 203 -3.47 -8.65 37.51
C PRO A 203 -3.97 -7.20 37.67
N ILE A 204 -5.07 -6.89 36.99
CA ILE A 204 -5.83 -5.65 37.16
C ILE A 204 -7.21 -5.96 37.71
N THR A 205 -7.76 -5.06 38.53
CA THR A 205 -9.08 -5.24 39.14
C THR A 205 -10.16 -4.55 38.32
N SER A 206 -11.40 -5.03 38.41
CA SER A 206 -12.54 -4.38 37.76
C SER A 206 -12.75 -2.94 38.26
N ALA A 207 -12.39 -2.64 39.52
CA ALA A 207 -12.46 -1.30 40.08
C ALA A 207 -11.50 -0.34 39.35
N GLU A 208 -10.27 -0.77 39.08
CA GLU A 208 -9.27 0.01 38.34
C GLU A 208 -9.69 0.23 36.88
N ALA A 209 -10.23 -0.80 36.23
CA ALA A 209 -10.75 -0.69 34.87
C ALA A 209 -11.93 0.30 34.79
N ARG A 210 -12.88 0.24 35.74
CA ARG A 210 -14.00 1.20 35.82
C ARG A 210 -13.51 2.62 36.09
N ALA A 211 -12.55 2.80 37.01
CA ALA A 211 -11.98 4.10 37.30
C ALA A 211 -11.30 4.71 36.07
N ARG A 212 -10.53 3.91 35.32
CA ARG A 212 -9.95 4.33 34.04
C ARG A 212 -11.02 4.67 33.01
N LEU A 213 -12.07 3.87 32.89
CA LEU A 213 -13.17 4.15 31.97
C LEU A 213 -13.86 5.49 32.29
N THR A 214 -14.14 5.77 33.58
CA THR A 214 -14.71 7.06 34.01
C THR A 214 -13.82 8.23 33.62
N MET A 215 -12.50 8.10 33.79
CA MET A 215 -11.54 9.13 33.36
C MET A 215 -11.62 9.39 31.84
N LEU A 216 -11.72 8.32 31.03
CA LEU A 216 -11.80 8.45 29.56
C LEU A 216 -13.10 9.09 29.07
N LEU A 217 -14.21 8.79 29.74
CA LEU A 217 -15.51 9.36 29.39
C LEU A 217 -15.58 10.85 29.70
N GLY A 218 -14.86 11.31 30.73
CA GLY A 218 -14.81 12.71 31.15
C GLY A 218 -15.96 13.12 32.07
N GLU A 219 -15.91 14.35 32.56
CA GLU A 219 -16.92 14.90 33.46
C GLU A 219 -18.27 15.10 32.75
N GLY A 220 -19.36 14.65 33.36
CA GLY A 220 -20.72 14.79 32.83
C GLY A 220 -21.16 13.73 31.81
N ALA A 221 -20.32 12.72 31.53
CA ALA A 221 -20.72 11.59 30.70
C ALA A 221 -21.81 10.74 31.36
N GLU A 222 -22.80 10.32 30.58
CA GLU A 222 -23.84 9.41 31.03
C GLU A 222 -23.23 8.05 31.43
N SER A 223 -23.54 7.60 32.65
CA SER A 223 -23.08 6.29 33.14
C SER A 223 -23.86 5.17 32.45
N ARG A 224 -23.17 4.37 31.62
CA ARG A 224 -23.73 3.20 30.95
C ARG A 224 -23.31 1.92 31.67
N ALA A 225 -24.24 1.30 32.38
CA ALA A 225 -23.97 0.07 33.15
C ALA A 225 -23.34 -1.03 32.28
N GLY A 226 -23.89 -1.28 31.09
CA GLY A 226 -23.35 -2.28 30.16
C GLY A 226 -21.90 -2.01 29.72
N GLN A 227 -21.48 -0.75 29.60
CA GLN A 227 -20.10 -0.39 29.28
C GLN A 227 -19.15 -0.65 30.45
N ALA A 228 -19.57 -0.30 31.66
CA ALA A 228 -18.80 -0.54 32.88
C ALA A 228 -18.67 -2.04 33.20
N ASP A 229 -19.75 -2.80 32.97
CA ASP A 229 -19.76 -4.24 33.12
C ASP A 229 -18.87 -4.91 32.07
N PHE A 230 -18.92 -4.47 30.80
CA PHE A 230 -18.00 -4.94 29.76
C PHE A 230 -16.53 -4.72 30.16
N ALA A 231 -16.17 -3.51 30.60
CA ALA A 231 -14.82 -3.21 31.07
C ALA A 231 -14.38 -4.08 32.27
N SER A 232 -15.34 -4.45 33.13
CA SER A 232 -15.09 -5.33 34.28
C SER A 232 -14.85 -6.76 33.86
N VAL A 233 -15.66 -7.29 32.93
CA VAL A 233 -15.51 -8.66 32.42
C VAL A 233 -14.19 -8.79 31.65
N SER A 234 -13.79 -7.76 30.89
CA SER A 234 -12.53 -7.76 30.16
C SER A 234 -11.29 -7.87 31.04
N THR A 235 -11.34 -7.56 32.36
CA THR A 235 -10.14 -7.67 33.22
C THR A 235 -9.65 -9.10 33.37
N ALA A 236 -10.53 -10.11 33.24
CA ALA A 236 -10.15 -11.52 33.36
C ALA A 236 -9.15 -11.95 32.26
N ALA A 237 -9.15 -11.30 31.09
CA ALA A 237 -8.16 -11.55 30.03
C ALA A 237 -6.74 -11.10 30.41
N PHE A 238 -6.61 -10.27 31.44
CA PHE A 238 -5.34 -9.72 31.90
C PHE A 238 -4.79 -10.45 33.13
N GLU A 239 -5.43 -11.54 33.56
CA GLU A 239 -4.90 -12.40 34.62
C GLU A 239 -3.58 -13.09 34.22
N PRO A 240 -2.71 -13.39 35.20
CA PRO A 240 -1.51 -14.19 34.94
C PRO A 240 -1.88 -15.61 34.46
N ARG A 241 -1.09 -16.14 33.52
CA ARG A 241 -1.25 -17.52 33.05
C ARG A 241 -0.82 -18.48 34.16
N THR A 242 -1.65 -19.47 34.47
CA THR A 242 -1.36 -20.49 35.49
C THR A 242 -0.64 -21.72 34.90
N MET A 243 -0.80 -21.98 33.59
CA MET A 243 -0.14 -23.08 32.87
C MET A 243 0.41 -22.64 31.52
N ARG A 244 1.52 -23.25 31.11
CA ARG A 244 2.10 -23.06 29.77
C ARG A 244 1.11 -23.57 28.71
N GLY A 245 0.95 -22.81 27.62
CA GLY A 245 0.02 -23.15 26.55
C GLY A 245 -1.46 -22.89 26.85
N ASN A 246 -1.81 -22.43 28.06
CA ASN A 246 -3.18 -22.11 28.42
C ASN A 246 -3.34 -20.58 28.64
N PRO A 247 -3.79 -19.83 27.62
CA PRO A 247 -4.01 -18.39 27.74
C PRO A 247 -5.25 -18.08 28.59
N ALA A 248 -5.22 -16.97 29.32
CA ALA A 248 -6.42 -16.38 29.87
C ALA A 248 -7.22 -15.72 28.74
N VAL A 249 -8.39 -16.27 28.40
CA VAL A 249 -9.22 -15.83 27.27
C VAL A 249 -10.58 -15.38 27.77
N VAL A 250 -11.03 -14.23 27.28
CA VAL A 250 -12.38 -13.72 27.49
C VAL A 250 -13.03 -13.57 26.12
N LEU A 251 -14.18 -14.21 25.95
CA LEU A 251 -15.10 -13.94 24.86
C LEU A 251 -16.24 -13.09 25.41
N ALA A 252 -16.30 -11.83 24.98
CA ALA A 252 -17.30 -10.87 25.45
C ALA A 252 -18.06 -10.31 24.26
N GLU A 253 -19.39 -10.47 24.29
CA GLU A 253 -20.30 -9.84 23.35
C GLU A 253 -20.94 -8.61 23.99
N ALA A 254 -21.01 -7.52 23.24
CA ALA A 254 -21.75 -6.33 23.64
C ALA A 254 -22.48 -5.73 22.45
N GLY A 255 -23.71 -5.28 22.69
CA GLY A 255 -24.55 -4.65 21.67
C GLY A 255 -23.89 -3.42 21.05
N THR A 256 -24.31 -3.08 19.84
CA THR A 256 -23.86 -1.86 19.16
C THR A 256 -24.16 -0.61 20.02
N GLY A 257 -23.27 0.38 19.97
CA GLY A 257 -23.42 1.61 20.78
C GLY A 257 -23.12 1.47 22.29
N THR A 258 -22.83 0.26 22.80
CA THR A 258 -22.47 0.04 24.22
C THR A 258 -21.16 0.73 24.63
N GLY A 259 -20.35 1.20 23.67
CA GLY A 259 -19.04 1.82 23.94
C GLY A 259 -17.93 0.80 24.19
N LYS A 260 -17.97 -0.32 23.44
CA LYS A 260 -17.01 -1.44 23.48
C LYS A 260 -15.55 -0.98 23.44
N THR A 261 -15.24 -0.03 22.55
CA THR A 261 -13.89 0.50 22.33
C THR A 261 -13.25 1.01 23.61
N LEU A 262 -13.90 1.95 24.31
CA LEU A 262 -13.39 2.43 25.60
C LEU A 262 -13.46 1.34 26.69
N GLY A 263 -14.42 0.43 26.58
CA GLY A 263 -14.57 -0.71 27.48
C GLY A 263 -13.36 -1.65 27.51
N TYR A 264 -12.71 -1.91 26.37
CA TYR A 264 -11.46 -2.70 26.33
C TYR A 264 -10.19 -1.83 26.43
N ILE A 265 -10.21 -0.58 25.94
CA ILE A 265 -9.05 0.35 26.06
C ILE A 265 -8.75 0.65 27.53
N ALA A 266 -9.79 0.83 28.36
CA ALA A 266 -9.62 1.12 29.78
C ALA A 266 -8.77 0.06 30.51
N PRO A 267 -9.20 -1.22 30.60
CA PRO A 267 -8.38 -2.26 31.24
C PRO A 267 -7.03 -2.48 30.53
N ALA A 268 -6.97 -2.41 29.19
CA ALA A 268 -5.71 -2.56 28.45
C ALA A 268 -4.66 -1.51 28.85
N SER A 269 -5.06 -0.23 28.93
CA SER A 269 -4.16 0.85 29.31
C SER A 269 -3.66 0.73 30.75
N VAL A 270 -4.54 0.34 31.69
CA VAL A 270 -4.15 0.08 33.09
C VAL A 270 -3.13 -1.05 33.18
N TRP A 271 -3.36 -2.14 32.44
CA TRP A 271 -2.43 -3.26 32.44
C TRP A 271 -1.08 -2.89 31.85
N ALA A 272 -1.07 -2.18 30.72
CA ALA A 272 0.16 -1.75 30.03
C ALA A 272 1.04 -0.89 30.94
N GLU A 273 0.45 0.13 31.57
CA GLU A 273 1.14 1.02 32.52
C GLU A 273 1.68 0.27 33.74
N ARG A 274 0.88 -0.64 34.31
CA ARG A 274 1.28 -1.41 35.50
C ARG A 274 2.44 -2.36 35.23
N ASN A 275 2.44 -2.99 34.07
CA ASN A 275 3.32 -4.12 33.78
C ASN A 275 4.50 -3.76 32.88
N GLY A 276 4.56 -2.53 32.37
CA GLY A 276 5.60 -2.10 31.43
C GLY A 276 5.55 -2.85 30.11
N GLY A 277 4.36 -3.34 29.72
CA GLY A 277 4.14 -4.18 28.55
C GLY A 277 3.24 -3.54 27.51
N SER A 278 3.28 -4.06 26.28
CA SER A 278 2.39 -3.63 25.20
C SER A 278 1.13 -4.51 25.12
N VAL A 279 -0.03 -3.88 24.89
CA VAL A 279 -1.27 -4.56 24.53
C VAL A 279 -1.58 -4.30 23.06
N TRP A 280 -1.74 -5.38 22.30
CA TRP A 280 -2.05 -5.29 20.88
C TRP A 280 -3.55 -5.33 20.64
N ILE A 281 -4.10 -4.24 20.11
CA ILE A 281 -5.50 -4.12 19.73
C ILE A 281 -5.61 -4.38 18.23
N SER A 282 -6.11 -5.54 17.88
CA SER A 282 -6.33 -5.97 16.51
C SER A 282 -7.78 -5.71 16.10
N THR A 283 -7.99 -5.12 14.94
CA THR A 283 -9.35 -4.86 14.37
C THR A 283 -9.43 -5.28 12.90
N TYR A 284 -10.63 -5.30 12.34
CA TYR A 284 -10.86 -5.76 10.98
C TYR A 284 -10.46 -4.71 9.92
N THR A 285 -10.88 -3.45 10.08
CA THR A 285 -10.72 -2.42 9.03
C THR A 285 -9.78 -1.29 9.43
N ARG A 286 -9.16 -0.66 8.43
CA ARG A 286 -8.32 0.55 8.61
C ARG A 286 -9.12 1.77 9.07
N HIS A 287 -10.43 1.78 8.83
CA HIS A 287 -11.29 2.84 9.35
C HIS A 287 -11.50 2.67 10.86
N LEU A 288 -11.78 1.45 11.31
CA LEU A 288 -11.87 1.13 12.74
C LEU A 288 -10.55 1.39 13.47
N GLN A 289 -9.40 1.05 12.86
CA GLN A 289 -8.09 1.38 13.44
C GLN A 289 -7.95 2.87 13.78
N ARG A 290 -8.34 3.75 12.86
CA ARG A 290 -8.32 5.20 13.08
C ARG A 290 -9.32 5.65 14.13
N GLN A 291 -10.51 5.06 14.15
CA GLN A 291 -11.50 5.37 15.18
C GLN A 291 -10.95 5.01 16.56
N ILE A 292 -10.31 3.85 16.71
CA ILE A 292 -9.65 3.44 17.96
C ILE A 292 -8.52 4.41 18.30
N GLU A 293 -7.67 4.77 17.34
CA GLU A 293 -6.60 5.76 17.54
C GLU A 293 -7.17 7.12 18.00
N GLN A 294 -8.26 7.59 17.40
CA GLN A 294 -8.92 8.84 17.79
C GLN A 294 -9.44 8.79 19.23
N GLU A 295 -10.04 7.67 19.64
CA GLU A 295 -10.49 7.49 21.03
C GLU A 295 -9.32 7.53 22.03
N THR A 296 -8.09 7.18 21.62
CA THR A 296 -6.91 7.26 22.49
C THR A 296 -6.46 8.70 22.78
N HIS A 297 -6.99 9.73 22.10
CA HIS A 297 -6.84 11.13 22.54
C HIS A 297 -7.41 11.37 23.95
N ARG A 298 -8.38 10.56 24.39
CA ARG A 298 -8.93 10.62 25.75
C ARG A 298 -7.93 10.10 26.79
N LEU A 299 -7.03 9.17 26.41
CA LEU A 299 -5.92 8.71 27.26
C LEU A 299 -4.78 9.72 27.26
N PHE A 300 -4.39 10.18 26.08
CA PHE A 300 -3.25 11.06 25.87
C PHE A 300 -3.67 12.26 25.00
N PRO A 301 -4.13 13.37 25.62
CA PRO A 301 -4.60 14.54 24.90
C PRO A 301 -3.51 15.22 24.05
N ASP A 302 -2.27 15.21 24.54
CA ASP A 302 -1.11 15.71 23.81
C ASP A 302 -0.65 14.73 22.73
N ASP A 303 -0.55 15.20 21.48
CA ASP A 303 -0.19 14.39 20.32
C ASP A 303 1.21 13.78 20.43
N ALA A 304 2.18 14.51 20.96
CA ALA A 304 3.56 14.02 21.07
C ALA A 304 3.65 12.87 22.09
N THR A 305 2.92 12.99 23.20
CA THR A 305 2.80 11.95 24.21
C THR A 305 2.03 10.75 23.69
N ARG A 306 0.88 10.96 23.05
CA ARG A 306 0.09 9.87 22.45
C ARG A 306 0.91 9.04 21.46
N ARG A 307 1.68 9.68 20.57
CA ARG A 307 2.54 9.00 19.59
C ARG A 307 3.64 8.12 20.20
N ARG A 308 4.01 8.36 21.47
CA ARG A 308 4.96 7.50 22.20
C ARG A 308 4.27 6.28 22.80
N HIS A 309 3.05 6.45 23.31
CA HIS A 309 2.32 5.39 24.01
C HIS A 309 1.40 4.56 23.11
N VAL A 310 0.98 5.11 21.98
CA VAL A 310 0.03 4.49 21.05
C VAL A 310 0.60 4.52 19.64
N VAL A 311 0.73 3.34 19.02
CA VAL A 311 1.29 3.21 17.67
C VAL A 311 0.36 2.43 16.76
N LEU A 312 0.09 2.99 15.59
CA LEU A 312 -0.66 2.34 14.53
C LEU A 312 0.26 1.52 13.61
N ARG A 313 -0.08 0.24 13.41
CA ARG A 313 0.66 -0.72 12.59
C ARG A 313 -0.19 -1.20 11.42
N LYS A 314 0.34 -1.02 10.21
CA LYS A 314 -0.25 -1.49 8.95
C LYS A 314 0.73 -2.38 8.18
N GLY A 315 0.25 -3.04 7.13
CA GLY A 315 1.12 -3.71 6.16
C GLY A 315 2.07 -2.72 5.47
N ARG A 316 3.23 -3.20 5.01
CA ARG A 316 4.30 -2.35 4.42
C ARG A 316 3.83 -1.58 3.18
N GLU A 317 2.85 -2.12 2.46
CA GLU A 317 2.23 -1.53 1.27
C GLU A 317 1.43 -0.25 1.54
N ASN A 318 1.29 0.10 2.82
CA ASN A 318 0.59 1.29 3.28
C ASN A 318 1.54 2.44 3.63
N TYR A 319 2.85 2.19 3.63
CA TYR A 319 3.86 3.19 3.97
C TYR A 319 4.67 3.61 2.74
N LEU A 320 5.18 4.84 2.77
CA LEU A 320 6.13 5.34 1.79
C LEU A 320 7.43 4.56 1.85
N CYS A 321 7.76 3.86 0.76
CA CYS A 321 9.05 3.22 0.58
C CYS A 321 10.03 4.23 -0.03
N LEU A 322 11.00 4.70 0.76
CA LEU A 322 12.00 5.67 0.32
C LEU A 322 12.83 5.18 -0.88
N LEU A 323 13.05 3.87 -0.98
CA LEU A 323 13.75 3.28 -2.13
C LEU A 323 12.89 3.38 -3.41
N ASN A 324 11.61 3.03 -3.34
CA ASN A 324 10.70 3.13 -4.49
C ASN A 324 10.47 4.60 -4.88
N MET A 325 10.42 5.50 -3.90
CA MET A 325 10.39 6.95 -4.15
C MET A 325 11.66 7.44 -4.86
N GLU A 326 12.85 7.02 -4.42
CA GLU A 326 14.11 7.36 -5.07
C GLU A 326 14.15 6.88 -6.52
N GLU A 327 13.69 5.67 -6.78
CA GLU A 327 13.58 5.14 -8.15
C GLU A 327 12.58 5.93 -8.99
N ALA A 328 11.43 6.30 -8.41
CA ALA A 328 10.44 7.13 -9.07
C ALA A 328 11.02 8.51 -9.43
N VAL A 329 11.74 9.16 -8.51
CA VAL A 329 12.42 10.45 -8.72
C VAL A 329 13.49 10.34 -9.81
N ASN A 330 14.35 9.32 -9.76
CA ASN A 330 15.39 9.08 -10.77
C ASN A 330 14.80 8.77 -12.16
N SER A 331 13.54 8.36 -12.22
CA SER A 331 12.80 8.08 -13.45
C SER A 331 11.95 9.24 -13.98
N ALA A 332 11.76 10.30 -13.19
CA ALA A 332 10.72 11.31 -13.42
C ALA A 332 10.89 12.05 -14.75
N THR A 333 12.13 12.33 -15.17
CA THR A 333 12.43 13.07 -16.41
C THR A 333 11.93 12.37 -17.67
N SER A 334 11.78 11.05 -17.66
CA SER A 334 11.27 10.26 -18.79
C SER A 334 9.76 9.97 -18.70
N ARG A 335 9.06 10.58 -17.75
CA ARG A 335 7.63 10.35 -17.47
C ARG A 335 6.81 11.63 -17.72
N PRO A 336 5.48 11.51 -17.89
CA PRO A 336 4.61 12.67 -18.01
C PRO A 336 4.79 13.63 -16.82
N ALA A 337 4.68 14.94 -17.08
CA ALA A 337 4.94 15.99 -16.09
C ALA A 337 4.12 15.83 -14.80
N GLY A 338 2.89 15.31 -14.89
CA GLY A 338 2.05 15.01 -13.73
C GLY A 338 2.67 14.05 -12.71
N VAL A 339 3.57 13.15 -13.14
CA VAL A 339 4.32 12.30 -12.20
C VAL A 339 5.29 13.13 -11.37
N THR A 340 5.97 14.11 -11.98
CA THR A 340 6.87 15.03 -11.27
C THR A 340 6.10 15.89 -10.27
N ILE A 341 4.91 16.38 -10.63
CA ILE A 341 4.02 17.12 -9.71
C ILE A 341 3.65 16.24 -8.51
N ALA A 342 3.20 15.02 -8.76
CA ALA A 342 2.85 14.06 -7.70
C ALA A 342 4.03 13.76 -6.77
N LEU A 343 5.23 13.53 -7.32
CA LEU A 343 6.44 13.28 -6.53
C LEU A 343 6.88 14.50 -5.73
N ALA A 344 6.71 15.71 -6.26
CA ALA A 344 7.01 16.95 -5.54
C ALA A 344 6.04 17.16 -4.36
N MET A 345 4.75 16.92 -4.56
CA MET A 345 3.75 16.98 -3.48
C MET A 345 3.98 15.89 -2.43
N LEU A 346 4.35 14.67 -2.86
CA LEU A 346 4.75 13.61 -1.94
C LEU A 346 6.04 13.96 -1.19
N ALA A 347 7.01 14.64 -1.80
CA ALA A 347 8.21 15.12 -1.11
C ALA A 347 7.88 16.18 -0.05
N ARG A 348 6.95 17.09 -0.37
CA ARG A 348 6.43 18.09 0.58
C ARG A 348 5.76 17.41 1.78
N TRP A 349 4.92 16.41 1.54
CA TRP A 349 4.28 15.60 2.57
C TRP A 349 5.27 14.74 3.37
N ALA A 350 6.20 14.05 2.71
CA ALA A 350 7.13 13.13 3.35
C ALA A 350 8.07 13.80 4.36
N ARG A 351 8.33 15.12 4.23
CA ARG A 351 9.09 15.89 5.22
C ARG A 351 8.28 16.30 6.44
N ALA A 352 6.94 16.27 6.36
CA ALA A 352 6.04 16.69 7.42
C ALA A 352 5.30 15.52 8.09
N THR A 353 5.18 14.39 7.40
CA THR A 353 4.44 13.21 7.87
C THR A 353 5.00 12.64 9.17
N ALA A 354 4.11 12.15 10.03
CA ALA A 354 4.41 11.55 11.31
C ALA A 354 5.01 10.14 11.21
N ASP A 355 4.60 9.40 10.18
CA ASP A 355 4.87 7.96 10.08
C ASP A 355 4.93 7.43 8.64
N GLY A 356 4.75 8.30 7.64
CA GLY A 356 4.80 7.93 6.23
C GLY A 356 3.63 7.06 5.77
N ASP A 357 2.48 7.13 6.43
CA ASP A 357 1.27 6.38 6.04
C ASP A 357 0.57 6.99 4.82
N LEU A 358 0.67 6.27 3.70
CA LEU A 358 0.04 6.60 2.42
C LEU A 358 -1.46 6.30 2.38
N THR A 359 -2.00 5.54 3.34
CA THR A 359 -3.37 5.02 3.27
C THR A 359 -4.16 5.34 4.53
N GLY A 360 -4.75 6.52 4.51
CA GLY A 360 -5.63 6.96 5.58
C GLY A 360 -4.89 7.32 6.86
N GLY A 361 -3.64 7.76 6.75
CA GLY A 361 -2.94 8.50 7.80
C GLY A 361 -3.06 9.99 7.56
N ASP A 362 -1.92 10.69 7.66
CA ASP A 362 -1.83 12.13 7.42
C ASP A 362 -1.73 12.52 5.93
N LEU A 363 -1.55 11.55 5.02
CA LEU A 363 -1.80 11.76 3.59
C LEU A 363 -3.33 11.76 3.34
N PRO A 364 -3.91 12.87 2.85
CA PRO A 364 -5.37 12.96 2.68
C PRO A 364 -5.90 11.93 1.69
N GLY A 365 -7.07 11.33 1.98
CA GLY A 365 -7.66 10.28 1.13
C GLY A 365 -7.97 10.72 -0.30
N TRP A 366 -8.20 12.01 -0.54
CA TRP A 366 -8.42 12.60 -1.86
C TRP A 366 -7.13 12.82 -2.67
N PHE A 367 -5.94 12.65 -2.08
CA PHE A 367 -4.66 12.91 -2.75
C PHE A 367 -4.52 12.05 -4.03
N GLY A 368 -5.00 10.81 -4.01
CA GLY A 368 -4.98 9.90 -5.16
C GLY A 368 -5.86 10.34 -6.32
N ASP A 369 -6.94 11.08 -6.05
CA ASP A 369 -7.79 11.63 -7.09
C ASP A 369 -7.05 12.73 -7.87
N LEU A 370 -6.31 13.59 -7.18
CA LEU A 370 -5.61 14.74 -7.79
C LEU A 370 -4.30 14.33 -8.47
N PHE A 371 -3.52 13.46 -7.83
CA PHE A 371 -2.15 13.14 -8.25
C PHE A 371 -2.01 11.74 -8.86
N GLY A 372 -3.12 11.03 -9.04
CA GLY A 372 -3.20 9.70 -9.62
C GLY A 372 -2.84 8.61 -8.62
N HIS A 373 -3.82 7.77 -8.29
CA HIS A 373 -3.66 6.61 -7.40
C HIS A 373 -2.39 5.82 -7.72
N GLY A 374 -2.16 5.50 -9.00
CA GLY A 374 -0.98 4.78 -9.49
C GLY A 374 0.37 5.32 -9.02
N ASN A 375 0.50 6.64 -8.83
CA ASN A 375 1.74 7.28 -8.35
C ASN A 375 1.99 7.03 -6.86
N ILE A 376 0.95 7.13 -6.00
CA ILE A 376 1.03 6.81 -4.56
C ILE A 376 1.39 5.35 -4.36
N THR A 377 0.57 4.53 -5.01
CA THR A 377 0.69 3.11 -5.23
C THR A 377 2.12 2.70 -5.64
N GLY A 378 2.73 3.41 -6.59
CA GLY A 378 4.07 3.09 -7.10
C GLY A 378 5.24 3.43 -6.18
N VAL A 379 5.02 4.20 -5.11
CA VAL A 379 6.06 4.55 -4.11
C VAL A 379 5.91 3.78 -2.80
N ALA A 380 4.89 2.92 -2.67
CA ALA A 380 4.75 2.00 -1.55
C ALA A 380 5.53 0.70 -1.81
N ASP A 381 5.84 -0.05 -0.74
CA ASP A 381 6.41 -1.40 -0.86
C ASP A 381 5.34 -2.38 -1.35
N ARG A 382 5.39 -2.76 -2.62
CA ARG A 382 4.37 -3.63 -3.21
C ARG A 382 4.96 -4.99 -3.45
N ARG A 383 4.27 -6.04 -2.97
CA ARG A 383 4.70 -7.44 -3.17
C ARG A 383 5.98 -7.74 -2.38
N GLY A 384 6.29 -6.84 -1.45
CA GLY A 384 7.36 -6.89 -0.49
C GLY A 384 8.77 -7.01 -1.09
N GLU A 385 8.97 -6.34 -2.21
CA GLU A 385 10.30 -6.03 -2.75
C GLU A 385 11.29 -5.41 -1.74
N CYS A 386 10.84 -5.01 -0.54
CA CYS A 386 11.72 -4.58 0.53
C CYS A 386 12.85 -5.58 0.87
N ILE A 387 14.04 -5.00 0.92
CA ILE A 387 15.33 -5.64 1.23
C ILE A 387 15.81 -5.38 2.67
N HIS A 388 14.94 -4.80 3.49
CA HIS A 388 15.14 -4.52 4.92
C HIS A 388 16.52 -3.90 5.21
N GLY A 389 17.42 -4.57 5.93
CA GLY A 389 18.75 -4.07 6.31
C GLY A 389 19.66 -3.73 5.12
N ALA A 390 19.42 -4.31 3.95
CA ALA A 390 20.12 -3.98 2.71
C ALA A 390 19.63 -2.69 2.03
N CYS A 391 18.58 -2.05 2.56
CA CYS A 391 18.09 -0.80 2.01
C CYS A 391 19.03 0.34 2.39
N PRO A 392 19.53 1.16 1.44
CA PRO A 392 20.35 2.34 1.77
C PRO A 392 19.60 3.36 2.64
N HIS A 393 18.26 3.28 2.66
CA HIS A 393 17.38 4.13 3.46
C HIS A 393 16.88 3.44 4.74
N TYR A 394 17.43 2.28 5.14
CA TYR A 394 16.96 1.49 6.28
C TYR A 394 16.84 2.30 7.58
N GLN A 395 17.88 3.08 7.92
CA GLN A 395 17.90 3.94 9.10
C GLN A 395 16.87 5.09 9.06
N ARG A 396 16.31 5.39 7.89
CA ARG A 396 15.32 6.47 7.68
C ARG A 396 13.94 5.92 7.30
N CYS A 397 13.80 4.59 7.25
CA CYS A 397 12.62 3.94 6.74
C CYS A 397 11.42 4.12 7.68
N PHE A 398 10.33 4.68 7.17
CA PHE A 398 9.10 4.91 7.92
C PHE A 398 8.54 3.65 8.59
N VAL A 399 8.61 2.51 7.89
CA VAL A 399 8.19 1.21 8.44
C VAL A 399 9.04 0.84 9.67
N GLU A 400 10.35 1.04 9.59
CA GLU A 400 11.30 0.66 10.64
C GLU A 400 11.23 1.59 11.86
N HIS A 401 10.98 2.88 11.63
CA HIS A 401 10.60 3.84 12.69
C HIS A 401 9.32 3.39 13.41
N THR A 402 8.30 2.98 12.65
CA THR A 402 7.04 2.51 13.23
C THR A 402 7.18 1.17 13.96
N ILE A 403 8.01 0.24 13.48
CA ILE A 403 8.35 -1.01 14.19
C ILE A 403 8.99 -0.70 15.54
N ARG A 404 10.02 0.16 15.57
CA ARG A 404 10.73 0.53 16.80
C ARG A 404 9.82 1.22 17.80
N ARG A 405 9.04 2.21 17.36
CA ARG A 405 8.03 2.86 18.21
C ARG A 405 7.03 1.86 18.78
N ALA A 406 6.57 0.88 17.99
CA ALA A 406 5.64 -0.14 18.46
C ALA A 406 6.24 -1.06 19.55
N ARG A 407 7.56 -1.31 19.54
CA ARG A 407 8.25 -2.05 20.61
C ARG A 407 8.21 -1.30 21.95
N GLU A 408 8.17 0.03 21.88
CA GLU A 408 8.11 0.93 23.03
C GLU A 408 6.72 1.49 23.31
N ALA A 409 5.68 1.02 22.62
CA ALA A 409 4.33 1.52 22.83
C ALA A 409 3.63 0.73 23.94
N ASP A 410 2.68 1.38 24.61
CA ASP A 410 1.80 0.73 25.58
C ASP A 410 0.61 0.06 24.86
N LEU A 411 0.10 0.72 23.81
CA LEU A 411 -0.95 0.19 22.95
C LEU A 411 -0.47 0.16 21.50
N VAL A 412 -0.60 -1.00 20.86
CA VAL A 412 -0.34 -1.14 19.42
C VAL A 412 -1.64 -1.49 18.71
N ILE A 413 -2.06 -0.63 17.79
CA ILE A 413 -3.29 -0.84 17.01
C ILE A 413 -2.89 -1.47 15.67
N ALA A 414 -3.42 -2.65 15.35
CA ALA A 414 -3.10 -3.40 14.12
C ALA A 414 -4.36 -3.96 13.46
N ASN A 415 -4.26 -4.49 12.23
CA ASN A 415 -5.35 -5.26 11.64
C ASN A 415 -5.16 -6.76 11.90
N HIS A 416 -6.26 -7.52 11.90
CA HIS A 416 -6.21 -8.98 12.06
C HIS A 416 -5.26 -9.63 11.08
N ALA A 417 -5.27 -9.20 9.81
CA ALA A 417 -4.36 -9.73 8.79
C ALA A 417 -2.87 -9.56 9.15
N LEU A 418 -2.45 -8.42 9.70
CA LEU A 418 -1.05 -8.24 10.13
C LEU A 418 -0.72 -9.12 11.33
N VAL A 419 -1.61 -9.18 12.32
CA VAL A 419 -1.41 -9.99 13.53
C VAL A 419 -1.33 -11.48 13.18
N MET A 420 -2.22 -11.96 12.31
CA MET A 420 -2.21 -13.36 11.85
C MET A 420 -1.00 -13.68 10.98
N ALA A 421 -0.60 -12.78 10.08
CA ALA A 421 0.62 -12.97 9.28
C ALA A 421 1.90 -13.01 10.14
N GLN A 422 1.92 -12.30 11.28
CA GLN A 422 3.01 -12.41 12.25
C GLN A 422 2.96 -13.74 13.01
N ALA A 423 1.78 -14.18 13.43
CA ALA A 423 1.60 -15.46 14.13
C ALA A 423 2.01 -16.65 13.26
N ALA A 424 1.51 -16.73 12.02
CA ALA A 424 1.85 -17.78 11.06
C ALA A 424 3.36 -17.83 10.76
N TYR A 425 4.02 -16.66 10.72
CA TYR A 425 5.47 -16.60 10.53
C TYR A 425 6.24 -17.08 11.76
N SER A 426 5.84 -16.66 12.97
CA SER A 426 6.47 -17.10 14.21
C SER A 426 6.41 -18.62 14.37
N GLU A 427 5.31 -19.25 13.99
CA GLU A 427 5.15 -20.71 14.04
C GLU A 427 6.13 -21.40 13.08
N ASN A 428 6.21 -20.94 11.82
CA ASN A 428 7.13 -21.47 10.83
C ASN A 428 8.62 -21.26 11.22
N ALA A 429 8.94 -20.13 11.86
CA ALA A 429 10.30 -19.84 12.32
C ALA A 429 10.71 -20.71 13.52
N MET A 430 9.77 -21.09 14.39
CA MET A 430 10.07 -22.00 15.52
C MET A 430 10.29 -23.46 15.08
N ALA A 431 9.83 -23.84 13.89
CA ALA A 431 10.06 -25.17 13.32
C ALA A 431 11.46 -25.33 12.71
N ASP A 432 12.11 -24.22 12.38
CA ASP A 432 13.46 -24.14 11.83
C ASP A 432 14.38 -23.77 13.02
N ASP A 433 15.15 -24.72 13.57
CA ASP A 433 16.04 -24.60 14.77
C ASP A 433 17.12 -23.48 14.70
N SER A 434 16.97 -22.49 13.81
CA SER A 434 17.74 -21.26 13.79
C SER A 434 17.40 -20.40 15.01
N GLU A 435 18.39 -20.23 15.90
CA GLU A 435 18.38 -19.30 17.05
C GLU A 435 18.20 -17.80 16.65
N GLU A 436 18.02 -17.49 15.36
CA GLU A 436 17.88 -16.14 14.81
C GLU A 436 16.44 -15.62 14.88
N GLY A 437 15.82 -15.76 16.05
CA GLY A 437 14.57 -15.09 16.38
C GLY A 437 14.79 -13.67 16.87
N GLU A 438 15.34 -12.76 16.06
CA GLU A 438 15.27 -11.30 16.35
C GLU A 438 13.83 -10.75 16.12
N GLU A 439 12.83 -11.48 16.60
CA GLU A 439 11.50 -11.00 16.92
C GLU A 439 11.08 -11.61 18.27
N ASP A 440 11.84 -11.33 19.34
CA ASP A 440 11.38 -11.43 20.74
C ASP A 440 10.28 -10.38 21.03
N SER A 441 9.27 -10.35 20.16
CA SER A 441 8.29 -9.29 20.02
C SER A 441 6.88 -9.81 19.87
N THR A 442 6.66 -11.14 19.96
CA THR A 442 5.31 -11.72 20.01
C THR A 442 4.58 -11.13 21.22
N PRO A 443 3.54 -10.32 21.00
CA PRO A 443 2.83 -9.65 22.07
C PRO A 443 2.31 -10.63 23.12
N SER A 444 2.48 -10.27 24.39
CA SER A 444 2.00 -11.12 25.49
C SER A 444 0.49 -10.98 25.74
N ARG A 445 -0.13 -9.91 25.22
CA ARG A 445 -1.55 -9.56 25.39
C ARG A 445 -2.14 -9.04 24.08
N TYR A 446 -3.34 -9.53 23.76
CA TYR A 446 -4.11 -9.14 22.59
C TYR A 446 -5.54 -8.81 22.96
N VAL A 447 -6.13 -7.88 22.21
CA VAL A 447 -7.56 -7.61 22.15
C VAL A 447 -7.96 -7.73 20.68
N PHE A 448 -8.89 -8.63 20.37
CA PHE A 448 -9.44 -8.78 19.02
C PHE A 448 -10.82 -8.12 18.96
N ASP A 449 -10.88 -6.92 18.40
CA ASP A 449 -12.11 -6.19 18.13
C ASP A 449 -12.75 -6.67 16.82
N GLU A 450 -14.07 -6.78 16.76
CA GLU A 450 -14.80 -7.46 15.67
C GLU A 450 -14.28 -8.88 15.40
N GLY A 451 -14.05 -9.64 16.48
CA GLY A 451 -13.47 -10.98 16.45
C GLY A 451 -14.23 -12.02 15.60
N HIS A 452 -15.44 -11.72 15.11
CA HIS A 452 -16.14 -12.56 14.14
C HIS A 452 -15.42 -12.63 12.78
N HIS A 453 -14.56 -11.64 12.46
CA HIS A 453 -13.68 -11.67 11.28
C HIS A 453 -12.33 -12.35 11.51
N LEU A 454 -12.09 -12.86 12.72
CA LEU A 454 -10.81 -13.44 13.09
C LEU A 454 -10.51 -14.73 12.32
N ALA A 455 -11.54 -15.55 12.09
CA ALA A 455 -11.44 -16.79 11.31
C ALA A 455 -11.00 -16.49 9.87
N ASP A 456 -11.69 -15.57 9.18
CA ASP A 456 -11.33 -15.16 7.81
C ASP A 456 -9.87 -14.64 7.73
N ALA A 457 -9.44 -13.88 8.74
CA ALA A 457 -8.08 -13.37 8.81
C ALA A 457 -7.04 -14.46 9.07
N ALA A 458 -7.40 -15.49 9.83
CA ALA A 458 -6.57 -16.67 10.04
C ALA A 458 -6.49 -17.49 8.76
N ASP A 459 -7.61 -17.78 8.10
CA ASP A 459 -7.65 -18.51 6.83
C ASP A 459 -6.76 -17.81 5.78
N GLY A 460 -6.81 -16.48 5.67
CA GLY A 460 -5.95 -15.74 4.76
C GLY A 460 -4.45 -15.77 5.11
N ALA A 461 -4.07 -16.02 6.37
CA ALA A 461 -2.68 -16.05 6.81
C ALA A 461 -2.06 -17.46 6.83
N PHE A 462 -2.88 -18.48 7.08
CA PHE A 462 -2.46 -19.88 7.20
C PHE A 462 -2.77 -20.72 5.95
N SER A 463 -3.44 -20.15 4.93
CA SER A 463 -3.61 -20.79 3.62
C SER A 463 -2.40 -20.54 2.70
N ALA A 464 -2.25 -21.43 1.72
CA ALA A 464 -1.34 -21.25 0.60
C ALA A 464 -2.15 -21.04 -0.68
N GLU A 465 -1.66 -20.20 -1.59
CA GLU A 465 -2.31 -19.95 -2.88
C GLU A 465 -1.29 -20.14 -3.99
N LEU A 466 -1.52 -21.07 -4.91
CA LEU A 466 -0.78 -21.15 -6.17
C LEU A 466 -1.62 -20.53 -7.28
N SER A 467 -1.49 -19.21 -7.47
CA SER A 467 -2.19 -18.45 -8.53
C SER A 467 -1.24 -17.85 -9.57
N GLY A 468 -1.81 -17.47 -10.71
CA GLY A 468 -1.08 -16.78 -11.76
C GLY A 468 -0.49 -15.44 -11.28
N LEU A 469 -1.22 -14.72 -10.44
CA LEU A 469 -0.73 -13.48 -9.85
C LEU A 469 0.43 -13.72 -8.89
N GLU A 470 0.31 -14.66 -7.94
CA GLU A 470 1.38 -14.90 -6.97
C GLU A 470 2.67 -15.40 -7.64
N ALA A 471 2.53 -16.28 -8.63
CA ALA A 471 3.65 -16.79 -9.42
C ALA A 471 4.30 -15.67 -10.26
N ALA A 472 3.51 -14.80 -10.90
CA ALA A 472 4.04 -13.63 -11.62
C ALA A 472 4.71 -12.62 -10.68
N GLU A 473 4.24 -12.50 -9.44
CA GLU A 473 4.85 -11.67 -8.42
C GLU A 473 6.21 -12.20 -7.97
N LEU A 474 6.31 -13.52 -7.72
CA LEU A 474 7.59 -14.16 -7.42
C LEU A 474 8.57 -14.03 -8.59
N ARG A 475 8.11 -14.21 -9.84
CA ARG A 475 8.93 -13.99 -11.05
C ARG A 475 9.50 -12.58 -11.09
N ARG A 476 8.63 -11.58 -10.90
CA ARG A 476 9.04 -10.17 -10.90
C ARG A 476 10.01 -9.87 -9.77
N TRP A 477 9.83 -10.48 -8.60
CA TRP A 477 10.79 -10.34 -7.52
C TRP A 477 12.15 -10.91 -7.96
N LEU A 478 12.21 -12.14 -8.46
CA LEU A 478 13.45 -12.80 -8.86
C LEU A 478 14.15 -12.13 -10.05
N LEU A 479 13.44 -11.92 -11.16
CA LEU A 479 14.01 -11.43 -12.42
C LEU A 479 14.00 -9.90 -12.54
N GLY A 480 13.16 -9.23 -11.77
CA GLY A 480 12.90 -7.80 -11.91
C GLY A 480 11.90 -7.53 -13.02
N ALA A 481 12.06 -6.37 -13.66
CA ALA A 481 11.17 -5.92 -14.71
C ALA A 481 11.53 -6.49 -16.10
N GLU A 482 10.63 -7.27 -16.69
CA GLU A 482 10.85 -7.95 -17.97
C GLU A 482 10.16 -7.26 -19.16
N GLY A 483 10.28 -5.93 -19.27
CA GLY A 483 9.72 -5.19 -20.40
C GLY A 483 10.21 -3.74 -20.50
N ARG A 484 10.05 -3.11 -21.67
CA ARG A 484 10.58 -1.76 -22.02
C ARG A 484 10.18 -0.60 -21.08
N ARG A 485 9.30 -0.81 -20.09
CA ARG A 485 8.73 0.26 -19.23
C ARG A 485 8.82 0.03 -17.72
N SER A 486 9.34 -1.11 -17.24
CA SER A 486 9.45 -1.38 -15.80
C SER A 486 10.91 -1.45 -15.37
N ARG A 487 11.21 -1.05 -14.13
CA ARG A 487 12.58 -0.92 -13.58
C ARG A 487 12.77 -1.64 -12.24
N ALA A 488 11.81 -2.47 -11.83
CA ALA A 488 11.94 -3.30 -10.63
C ALA A 488 13.27 -4.07 -10.67
N ARG A 489 14.09 -3.90 -9.64
CA ARG A 489 15.37 -4.61 -9.54
C ARG A 489 15.09 -6.09 -9.30
N GLY A 490 15.70 -6.97 -10.09
CA GLY A 490 15.69 -8.41 -9.81
C GLY A 490 16.58 -8.75 -8.62
N LEU A 491 16.49 -9.99 -8.15
CA LEU A 491 17.31 -10.53 -7.06
C LEU A 491 18.81 -10.33 -7.33
N LYS A 492 19.27 -10.52 -8.59
CA LYS A 492 20.67 -10.27 -8.99
C LYS A 492 21.16 -8.89 -8.58
N ARG A 493 20.42 -7.84 -8.94
CA ARG A 493 20.81 -6.45 -8.67
C ARG A 493 20.73 -6.09 -7.18
N ARG A 494 19.95 -6.83 -6.37
CA ARG A 494 19.89 -6.65 -4.92
C ARG A 494 21.04 -7.34 -4.19
N LEU A 495 21.57 -8.40 -4.78
CA LEU A 495 22.65 -9.22 -4.25
C LEU A 495 24.02 -8.88 -4.85
N ASP A 496 24.08 -8.08 -5.91
CA ASP A 496 25.27 -7.86 -6.74
C ASP A 496 26.53 -7.60 -5.90
N ASP A 497 26.50 -6.60 -5.04
CA ASP A 497 27.63 -6.26 -4.15
C ASP A 497 27.90 -7.26 -3.02
N LEU A 498 26.98 -8.19 -2.75
CA LEU A 498 27.16 -9.27 -1.77
C LEU A 498 27.69 -10.56 -2.40
N VAL A 499 27.52 -10.75 -3.71
CA VAL A 499 27.89 -12.00 -4.42
C VAL A 499 29.00 -11.83 -5.43
N VAL A 500 29.25 -10.61 -5.91
CA VAL A 500 30.25 -10.32 -6.95
C VAL A 500 31.62 -10.84 -6.56
N GLY A 501 32.21 -11.64 -7.45
CA GLY A 501 33.53 -12.24 -7.24
C GLY A 501 33.54 -13.47 -6.34
N LEU A 502 32.35 -13.99 -5.98
CA LEU A 502 32.20 -15.21 -5.17
C LEU A 502 31.43 -16.27 -5.98
N PRO A 503 32.11 -17.11 -6.79
CA PRO A 503 31.45 -18.14 -7.61
C PRO A 503 30.52 -19.07 -6.82
N LYS A 504 30.87 -19.35 -5.56
CA LYS A 504 30.04 -20.13 -4.63
C LYS A 504 28.65 -19.51 -4.39
N LEU A 505 28.49 -18.20 -4.54
CA LEU A 505 27.20 -17.51 -4.43
C LEU A 505 26.61 -17.17 -5.80
N GLU A 506 27.43 -16.82 -6.79
CA GLU A 506 26.97 -16.46 -8.14
C GLU A 506 26.32 -17.64 -8.86
N THR A 507 26.91 -18.84 -8.80
CA THR A 507 26.36 -20.03 -9.48
C THR A 507 24.94 -20.40 -9.04
N PRO A 508 24.64 -20.58 -7.74
CA PRO A 508 23.26 -20.86 -7.31
C PRO A 508 22.30 -19.69 -7.59
N LEU A 509 22.77 -18.45 -7.55
CA LEU A 509 21.96 -17.29 -7.94
C LEU A 509 21.57 -17.34 -9.42
N ASP A 510 22.52 -17.51 -10.32
CA ASP A 510 22.25 -17.56 -11.77
C ASP A 510 21.37 -18.77 -12.13
N ALA A 511 21.58 -19.93 -11.46
CA ALA A 511 20.71 -21.09 -11.62
C ALA A 511 19.27 -20.82 -11.17
N ALA A 512 19.07 -20.15 -10.02
CA ALA A 512 17.74 -19.74 -9.56
C ALA A 512 17.07 -18.78 -10.56
N LEU A 513 17.80 -17.80 -11.07
CA LEU A 513 17.28 -16.84 -12.04
C LEU A 513 16.88 -17.52 -13.35
N MET A 514 17.68 -18.47 -13.84
CA MET A 514 17.31 -19.26 -15.02
C MET A 514 16.05 -20.09 -14.77
N ALA A 515 15.94 -20.74 -13.61
CA ALA A 515 14.77 -21.53 -13.25
C ALA A 515 13.51 -20.68 -13.03
N ALA A 516 13.65 -19.41 -12.62
CA ALA A 516 12.54 -18.47 -12.46
C ALA A 516 11.74 -18.23 -13.76
N HIS A 517 12.32 -18.57 -14.92
CA HIS A 517 11.61 -18.52 -16.19
C HIS A 517 10.42 -19.50 -16.29
N ALA A 518 10.34 -20.49 -15.40
CA ALA A 518 9.20 -21.40 -15.28
C ALA A 518 7.93 -20.75 -14.70
N LEU A 519 8.04 -19.59 -14.05
CA LEU A 519 6.93 -18.78 -13.55
C LEU A 519 6.30 -17.94 -14.67
N PRO A 520 5.05 -17.48 -14.59
CA PRO A 520 4.35 -16.83 -15.70
C PRO A 520 4.90 -15.43 -16.01
N ALA A 521 5.12 -15.13 -17.29
CA ALA A 521 5.67 -13.85 -17.74
C ALA A 521 4.58 -12.75 -17.81
N PRO A 522 4.93 -11.45 -17.86
CA PRO A 522 3.94 -10.38 -18.02
C PRO A 522 2.95 -10.63 -19.18
N GLY A 523 1.67 -10.31 -18.97
CA GLY A 523 0.61 -10.58 -19.95
C GLY A 523 0.11 -12.02 -19.97
N TRP A 524 0.48 -12.85 -18.98
CA TRP A 524 0.00 -14.23 -18.85
C TRP A 524 -1.52 -14.34 -18.81
N SER A 525 -2.20 -13.40 -18.14
CA SER A 525 -3.66 -13.34 -18.03
C SER A 525 -4.33 -13.27 -19.41
N THR A 526 -3.81 -12.44 -20.32
CA THR A 526 -4.29 -12.33 -21.69
C THR A 526 -4.02 -13.59 -22.51
N ARG A 527 -2.86 -14.23 -22.30
CA ARG A 527 -2.53 -15.50 -22.97
C ARG A 527 -3.47 -16.62 -22.55
N LEU A 528 -3.85 -16.70 -21.27
CA LEU A 528 -4.82 -17.66 -20.78
C LEU A 528 -6.24 -17.42 -21.32
N ALA A 529 -6.64 -16.16 -21.51
CA ALA A 529 -7.96 -15.83 -22.07
C ALA A 529 -8.04 -16.08 -23.59
N GLY A 530 -6.94 -15.90 -24.33
CA GLY A 530 -6.89 -16.08 -25.78
C GLY A 530 -7.13 -17.52 -26.26
N THR A 531 -6.98 -18.52 -25.39
CA THR A 531 -7.21 -19.94 -25.73
C THR A 531 -8.67 -20.35 -25.72
N ASP A 532 -9.59 -19.48 -25.27
CA ASP A 532 -11.02 -19.79 -25.19
C ASP A 532 -11.69 -19.84 -26.59
N GLY A 533 -11.06 -19.26 -27.63
CA GLY A 533 -11.58 -19.22 -29.01
C GLY A 533 -11.19 -20.40 -29.92
N GLU A 534 -10.33 -21.32 -29.46
CA GLU A 534 -9.92 -22.49 -30.25
C GLU A 534 -10.87 -23.70 -30.12
N ASN A 535 -11.86 -23.63 -29.22
CA ASN A 535 -12.85 -24.68 -28.98
C ASN A 535 -14.28 -24.33 -29.45
N GLU A 536 -14.47 -23.21 -30.17
CA GLU A 536 -15.74 -22.95 -30.86
C GLU A 536 -15.72 -23.63 -32.24
N PRO A 537 -16.76 -24.42 -32.62
CA PRO A 537 -16.81 -24.98 -33.96
C PRO A 537 -16.83 -23.83 -34.97
N PRO A 538 -16.05 -23.89 -36.06
CA PRO A 538 -16.01 -22.80 -37.03
C PRO A 538 -17.42 -22.54 -37.59
N PRO A 539 -17.85 -21.28 -37.71
CA PRO A 539 -19.09 -20.97 -38.41
C PRO A 539 -18.96 -21.46 -39.86
N HIS A 540 -20.02 -22.08 -40.37
CA HIS A 540 -20.08 -22.63 -41.72
C HIS A 540 -19.51 -21.66 -42.77
N PRO A 541 -18.71 -22.13 -43.74
CA PRO A 541 -18.12 -21.25 -44.72
C PRO A 541 -19.21 -20.69 -45.62
N ALA A 542 -19.35 -19.36 -45.61
CA ALA A 542 -20.05 -18.64 -46.65
C ALA A 542 -19.22 -18.70 -47.94
N GLU A 543 -19.93 -18.98 -49.03
CA GLU A 543 -19.42 -19.11 -50.40
C GLU A 543 -18.76 -17.82 -50.92
N ASP A 544 -17.79 -18.02 -51.81
CA ASP A 544 -17.30 -17.12 -52.88
C ASP A 544 -16.65 -15.77 -52.54
N VAL A 545 -15.31 -15.75 -52.59
CA VAL A 545 -14.52 -14.61 -53.12
C VAL A 545 -13.34 -15.13 -53.96
N PRO A 546 -13.09 -14.65 -55.20
CA PRO A 546 -12.10 -15.24 -56.10
C PRO A 546 -10.67 -14.74 -55.89
N ALA A 547 -9.73 -15.59 -56.33
CA ALA A 547 -8.29 -15.44 -56.27
C ALA A 547 -7.72 -14.29 -57.11
N GLN A 548 -6.75 -13.58 -56.53
CA GLN A 548 -5.69 -12.79 -57.18
C GLN A 548 -4.48 -12.90 -56.23
N GLY A 549 -3.22 -13.11 -56.61
CA GLY A 549 -2.48 -13.24 -57.86
C GLY A 549 -1.01 -13.22 -57.43
N GLU A 550 -0.18 -14.08 -58.03
CA GLU A 550 1.22 -14.34 -57.69
C GLU A 550 2.14 -13.12 -57.91
N ASP A 551 3.15 -12.94 -57.06
CA ASP A 551 4.58 -12.86 -57.44
C ASP A 551 5.41 -12.12 -56.37
N GLY A 552 6.33 -12.85 -55.75
CA GLY A 552 7.25 -12.33 -54.74
C GLY A 552 8.40 -13.29 -54.48
N LEU A 553 9.31 -13.38 -55.43
CA LEU A 553 10.58 -14.12 -55.38
C LEU A 553 11.50 -13.63 -54.23
N PHE A 554 11.38 -14.20 -53.05
CA PHE A 554 12.47 -14.31 -52.07
C PHE A 554 12.28 -15.61 -51.26
N PRO A 555 13.30 -16.47 -51.10
CA PRO A 555 13.17 -17.62 -50.22
C PRO A 555 13.07 -17.08 -48.79
N MET A 556 11.84 -17.07 -48.25
CA MET A 556 11.64 -16.90 -46.83
C MET A 556 12.35 -18.05 -46.13
N VAL A 557 13.45 -17.71 -45.44
CA VAL A 557 14.03 -18.56 -44.41
C VAL A 557 12.89 -18.95 -43.50
N GLN A 558 12.50 -20.23 -43.55
CA GLN A 558 11.66 -20.82 -42.52
C GLN A 558 12.45 -20.62 -41.24
N ASN A 559 12.08 -19.60 -40.46
CA ASN A 559 12.42 -19.55 -39.06
C ASN A 559 11.85 -20.85 -38.51
N ALA A 560 12.73 -21.82 -38.28
CA ALA A 560 12.42 -22.96 -37.45
C ALA A 560 11.81 -22.36 -36.17
N VAL A 561 10.51 -22.53 -36.02
CA VAL A 561 9.83 -22.22 -34.77
C VAL A 561 10.45 -23.20 -33.78
N GLU A 562 11.48 -22.74 -33.07
CA GLU A 562 11.92 -23.41 -31.85
C GLU A 562 10.67 -23.70 -31.04
N PRO A 563 10.46 -24.94 -30.57
CA PRO A 563 9.25 -25.27 -29.84
C PRO A 563 9.17 -24.30 -28.67
N VAL A 564 8.11 -23.49 -28.64
CA VAL A 564 7.80 -22.66 -27.48
C VAL A 564 7.68 -23.65 -26.34
N LEU A 565 8.70 -23.71 -25.47
CA LEU A 565 8.61 -24.42 -24.21
C LEU A 565 7.43 -23.79 -23.48
N GLU A 566 6.28 -24.44 -23.54
CA GLU A 566 5.08 -23.98 -22.88
C GLU A 566 5.42 -23.84 -21.40
N ASN A 567 5.26 -22.61 -20.88
CA ASN A 567 5.59 -22.31 -19.51
C ASN A 567 4.78 -23.23 -18.59
N PRO A 568 5.42 -24.06 -17.74
CA PRO A 568 4.72 -25.10 -16.99
C PRO A 568 3.68 -24.52 -16.02
N THR A 569 3.93 -23.30 -15.50
CA THR A 569 2.94 -22.62 -14.64
C THR A 569 1.73 -22.19 -15.46
N GLU A 570 1.93 -21.56 -16.62
CA GLU A 570 0.81 -21.15 -17.49
C GLU A 570 -0.01 -22.35 -17.98
N MET A 571 0.63 -23.48 -18.29
CA MET A 571 -0.07 -24.72 -18.67
C MET A 571 -0.95 -25.24 -17.53
N PHE A 572 -0.41 -25.33 -16.32
CA PHE A 572 -1.17 -25.77 -15.14
C PHE A 572 -2.37 -24.85 -14.88
N LEU A 573 -2.16 -23.53 -14.90
CA LEU A 573 -3.22 -22.53 -14.69
C LEU A 573 -4.30 -22.59 -15.78
N LYS A 574 -3.93 -22.90 -17.02
CA LYS A 574 -4.87 -23.13 -18.12
C LYS A 574 -5.80 -24.32 -17.81
N LEU A 575 -5.25 -25.43 -17.34
CA LEU A 575 -6.04 -26.62 -16.99
C LEU A 575 -6.95 -26.37 -15.77
N LEU A 576 -6.46 -25.66 -14.75
CA LEU A 576 -7.30 -25.24 -13.61
C LEU A 576 -8.48 -24.37 -14.07
N ARG A 577 -8.21 -23.40 -14.95
CA ARG A 577 -9.25 -22.54 -15.52
C ARG A 577 -10.28 -23.35 -16.30
N GLN A 578 -9.85 -24.30 -17.13
CA GLN A 578 -10.75 -25.18 -17.87
C GLN A 578 -11.65 -25.98 -16.92
N GLN A 579 -11.10 -26.53 -15.83
CA GLN A 579 -11.87 -27.29 -14.86
C GLN A 579 -12.94 -26.45 -14.16
N VAL A 580 -12.59 -25.25 -13.68
CA VAL A 580 -13.54 -24.39 -12.97
C VAL A 580 -14.66 -23.93 -13.92
N LEU A 581 -14.33 -23.64 -15.18
CA LEU A 581 -15.30 -23.22 -16.19
C LEU A 581 -16.24 -24.36 -16.57
N ALA A 582 -15.71 -25.57 -16.82
CA ALA A 582 -16.51 -26.75 -17.14
C ALA A 582 -17.55 -27.04 -16.04
N ARG A 583 -17.14 -27.02 -14.77
CA ARG A 583 -18.03 -27.26 -13.62
C ARG A 583 -19.02 -26.13 -13.37
N SER A 584 -18.66 -24.89 -13.69
CA SER A 584 -19.58 -23.76 -13.55
C SER A 584 -20.73 -23.79 -14.56
N GLN A 585 -20.49 -24.30 -15.78
CA GLN A 585 -21.53 -24.37 -16.81
C GLN A 585 -22.63 -25.39 -16.46
N GLU A 586 -22.32 -26.42 -15.69
CA GLU A 586 -23.27 -27.44 -15.22
C GLU A 586 -24.24 -26.91 -14.14
N ARG A 587 -23.88 -25.83 -13.42
CA ARG A 587 -24.70 -25.27 -12.31
C ARG A 587 -25.77 -24.26 -12.74
N GLY A 588 -25.89 -23.94 -14.03
CA GLY A 588 -26.92 -23.04 -14.57
C GLY A 588 -26.56 -21.55 -14.50
N ARG A 589 -26.80 -20.82 -15.61
CA ARG A 589 -26.35 -19.42 -15.83
C ARG A 589 -27.02 -18.34 -14.96
N ALA A 590 -27.96 -18.67 -14.08
CA ALA A 590 -28.80 -17.68 -13.38
C ALA A 590 -28.14 -17.03 -12.15
N ASP A 591 -27.13 -17.66 -11.53
CA ASP A 591 -26.45 -17.15 -10.33
C ASP A 591 -25.14 -16.38 -10.61
N HIS A 592 -24.73 -16.27 -11.87
CA HIS A 592 -23.37 -15.84 -12.24
C HIS A 592 -23.24 -14.41 -12.76
N ALA A 593 -23.95 -13.48 -12.13
CA ALA A 593 -23.72 -12.06 -12.35
C ALA A 593 -22.78 -11.52 -11.24
N TYR A 594 -21.49 -11.40 -11.57
CA TYR A 594 -20.45 -10.63 -10.86
C TYR A 594 -19.61 -11.31 -9.74
N GLY A 595 -19.78 -12.61 -9.43
CA GLY A 595 -18.97 -13.31 -8.41
C GLY A 595 -17.74 -14.10 -8.92
N ALA A 596 -16.83 -14.45 -8.00
CA ALA A 596 -15.76 -15.43 -8.25
C ALA A 596 -16.36 -16.84 -8.49
N LEU A 597 -15.72 -17.64 -9.34
CA LEU A 597 -16.09 -19.04 -9.57
C LEU A 597 -15.21 -19.96 -8.74
N GLU A 598 -15.81 -20.89 -8.01
CA GLU A 598 -15.10 -21.86 -7.16
C GLU A 598 -15.60 -23.28 -7.43
N CYS A 599 -14.69 -24.25 -7.40
CA CYS A 599 -15.03 -25.67 -7.42
C CYS A 599 -14.00 -26.51 -6.67
N ASP A 600 -14.42 -27.68 -6.18
CA ASP A 600 -13.50 -28.67 -5.59
C ASP A 600 -12.41 -29.07 -6.60
N LEU A 601 -11.23 -29.41 -6.08
CA LEU A 601 -10.12 -29.90 -6.90
C LEU A 601 -10.43 -31.25 -7.56
N HIS A 602 -11.07 -32.18 -6.84
CA HIS A 602 -11.33 -33.53 -7.33
C HIS A 602 -12.76 -33.72 -7.85
N PRO A 603 -13.00 -34.67 -8.78
CA PRO A 603 -12.00 -35.39 -9.60
C PRO A 603 -11.24 -34.46 -10.56
N LEU A 604 -9.97 -34.78 -10.83
CA LEU A 604 -9.13 -33.99 -11.73
C LEU A 604 -9.55 -34.16 -13.20
N LEU A 605 -9.46 -33.10 -14.00
CA LEU A 605 -9.46 -33.21 -15.47
C LEU A 605 -8.26 -34.04 -15.97
N PRO A 606 -8.36 -34.66 -17.17
CA PRO A 606 -7.22 -35.27 -17.84
C PRO A 606 -6.02 -34.31 -17.89
N ASP A 607 -4.81 -34.86 -17.79
CA ASP A 607 -3.53 -34.15 -17.86
C ASP A 607 -3.23 -33.15 -16.72
N LEU A 608 -4.20 -32.81 -15.86
CA LEU A 608 -3.99 -31.87 -14.74
C LEU A 608 -2.96 -32.40 -13.73
N ALA A 609 -3.01 -33.69 -13.40
CA ALA A 609 -2.00 -34.33 -12.54
C ALA A 609 -0.60 -34.30 -13.17
N GLN A 610 -0.49 -34.64 -14.46
CA GLN A 610 0.80 -34.63 -15.18
C GLN A 610 1.37 -33.21 -15.28
N ALA A 611 0.54 -32.20 -15.57
CA ALA A 611 0.92 -30.81 -15.58
C ALA A 611 1.36 -30.33 -14.19
N GLY A 612 0.66 -30.76 -13.13
CA GLY A 612 1.01 -30.49 -11.75
C GLY A 612 2.39 -31.04 -11.38
N GLN A 613 2.67 -32.30 -11.69
CA GLN A 613 3.99 -32.90 -11.48
C GLN A 613 5.10 -32.21 -12.30
N ALA A 614 4.80 -31.79 -13.54
CA ALA A 614 5.74 -31.05 -14.37
C ALA A 614 6.07 -29.68 -13.76
N LEU A 615 5.07 -28.99 -13.22
CA LEU A 615 5.24 -27.75 -12.48
C LEU A 615 6.01 -27.96 -11.18
N ALA A 616 5.70 -28.98 -10.39
CA ALA A 616 6.41 -29.30 -9.14
C ALA A 616 7.92 -29.49 -9.39
N ARG A 617 8.29 -30.24 -10.44
CA ARG A 617 9.70 -30.39 -10.85
C ARG A 617 10.34 -29.06 -11.27
N ALA A 618 9.59 -28.18 -11.93
CA ALA A 618 10.10 -26.87 -12.35
C ALA A 618 10.30 -25.94 -11.15
N LEU A 619 9.37 -25.93 -10.20
CA LEU A 619 9.49 -25.18 -8.94
C LEU A 619 10.62 -25.73 -8.06
N GLY A 620 10.84 -27.04 -8.01
CA GLY A 620 11.98 -27.65 -7.32
C GLY A 620 13.33 -27.19 -7.87
N ARG A 621 13.45 -27.08 -9.21
CA ARG A 621 14.65 -26.51 -9.86
C ARG A 621 14.88 -25.02 -9.55
N LEU A 622 13.85 -24.32 -9.07
CA LEU A 622 13.95 -22.94 -8.59
C LEU A 622 14.25 -22.88 -7.08
N ALA A 623 13.58 -23.70 -6.27
CA ALA A 623 13.73 -23.71 -4.82
C ALA A 623 15.14 -24.15 -4.38
N GLU A 624 15.70 -25.19 -5.01
CA GLU A 624 16.96 -25.78 -4.57
C GLU A 624 18.18 -24.83 -4.70
N PRO A 625 18.37 -24.12 -5.83
CA PRO A 625 19.43 -23.11 -5.91
C PRO A 625 19.21 -21.93 -4.94
N LEU A 626 17.96 -21.53 -4.67
CA LEU A 626 17.66 -20.48 -3.70
C LEU A 626 18.01 -20.90 -2.26
N ARG A 627 17.75 -22.16 -1.90
CA ARG A 627 18.14 -22.75 -0.61
C ARG A 627 19.66 -22.79 -0.47
N THR A 628 20.35 -23.32 -1.48
CA THR A 628 21.82 -23.33 -1.54
C THR A 628 22.40 -21.91 -1.40
N LEU A 629 21.80 -20.91 -2.06
CA LEU A 629 22.22 -19.52 -1.96
C LEU A 629 22.03 -18.98 -0.54
N ALA A 630 20.87 -19.21 0.08
CA ALA A 630 20.57 -18.77 1.44
C ALA A 630 21.51 -19.40 2.48
N GLU A 631 21.77 -20.70 2.38
CA GLU A 631 22.71 -21.43 3.24
C GLU A 631 24.13 -20.89 3.11
N ARG A 632 24.62 -20.67 1.89
CA ARG A 632 25.97 -20.14 1.67
C ARG A 632 26.12 -18.68 2.09
N LEU A 633 25.08 -17.88 1.97
CA LEU A 633 25.03 -16.52 2.51
C LEU A 633 25.08 -16.55 4.04
N HIS A 634 24.31 -17.43 4.68
CA HIS A 634 24.31 -17.57 6.13
C HIS A 634 25.65 -18.11 6.65
N ALA A 635 26.23 -19.14 6.02
CA ALA A 635 27.56 -19.66 6.36
C ALA A 635 28.64 -18.57 6.30
N ARG A 636 28.54 -17.64 5.33
CA ARG A 636 29.45 -16.50 5.23
C ARG A 636 29.42 -15.60 6.46
N LEU A 637 28.27 -15.44 7.14
CA LEU A 637 28.18 -14.65 8.37
C LEU A 637 29.06 -15.22 9.49
N GLN A 638 29.20 -16.54 9.52
CA GLN A 638 30.01 -17.28 10.49
C GLN A 638 31.48 -17.32 10.05
N ASP A 639 31.75 -17.70 8.80
CA ASP A 639 33.11 -17.85 8.25
C ASP A 639 33.88 -16.52 8.19
N GLU A 640 33.18 -15.41 7.94
CA GLU A 640 33.75 -14.07 7.79
C GLU A 640 33.36 -13.15 8.97
N ALA A 641 33.08 -13.70 10.15
CA ALA A 641 32.57 -12.95 11.30
C ALA A 641 33.47 -11.76 11.73
N GLU A 642 34.79 -11.91 11.61
CA GLU A 642 35.75 -10.86 12.01
C GLU A 642 36.00 -9.82 10.91
N SER A 643 35.72 -10.15 9.64
CA SER A 643 36.02 -9.28 8.49
C SER A 643 34.80 -8.55 7.95
N LEU A 644 33.59 -9.05 8.20
CA LEU A 644 32.35 -8.39 7.80
C LEU A 644 32.02 -7.20 8.71
N ASP A 645 31.86 -6.03 8.11
CA ASP A 645 31.32 -4.87 8.80
C ASP A 645 29.83 -5.08 9.18
N SER A 646 29.38 -4.36 10.20
CA SER A 646 28.02 -4.49 10.74
C SER A 646 26.93 -4.21 9.71
N VAL A 647 27.19 -3.35 8.70
CA VAL A 647 26.22 -3.07 7.65
C VAL A 647 26.12 -4.30 6.77
N THR A 648 27.23 -4.78 6.20
CA THR A 648 27.25 -5.95 5.31
C THR A 648 26.65 -7.19 5.98
N ARG A 649 26.95 -7.45 7.26
CA ARG A 649 26.30 -8.51 8.06
C ARG A 649 24.78 -8.38 8.05
N GLY A 650 24.24 -7.23 8.45
CA GLY A 650 22.80 -7.01 8.48
C GLY A 650 22.14 -7.11 7.09
N ARG A 651 22.88 -6.83 6.01
CA ARG A 651 22.39 -7.03 4.63
C ARG A 651 22.28 -8.49 4.25
N ILE A 652 23.28 -9.30 4.60
CA ILE A 652 23.28 -10.74 4.34
C ILE A 652 22.14 -11.40 5.12
N GLU A 653 22.01 -11.11 6.42
CA GLU A 653 20.91 -11.61 7.25
C GLU A 653 19.53 -11.23 6.68
N ALA A 654 19.35 -9.95 6.32
CA ALA A 654 18.11 -9.48 5.71
C ALA A 654 17.78 -10.22 4.40
N MET A 655 18.79 -10.53 3.59
CA MET A 655 18.59 -11.25 2.34
C MET A 655 18.29 -12.73 2.55
N VAL A 656 18.97 -13.40 3.48
CA VAL A 656 18.66 -14.79 3.86
C VAL A 656 17.21 -14.88 4.32
N ARG A 657 16.77 -13.96 5.21
CA ARG A 657 15.37 -13.88 5.64
C ARG A 657 14.42 -13.63 4.46
N ALA A 658 14.76 -12.75 3.54
CA ALA A 658 13.94 -12.47 2.37
C ALA A 658 13.82 -13.69 1.41
N LEU A 659 14.92 -14.40 1.16
CA LEU A 659 14.94 -15.62 0.34
C LEU A 659 14.05 -16.70 0.95
N ARG A 660 14.20 -16.96 2.25
CA ARG A 660 13.36 -17.92 2.99
C ARG A 660 11.88 -17.53 2.93
N ARG A 661 11.57 -16.32 3.40
CA ARG A 661 10.19 -15.85 3.59
C ARG A 661 9.40 -15.64 2.29
N ARG A 662 10.06 -15.22 1.20
CA ARG A 662 9.36 -14.85 -0.05
C ARG A 662 9.34 -15.91 -1.10
N ALA A 663 10.41 -16.70 -1.16
CA ALA A 663 10.59 -17.66 -2.22
C ALA A 663 10.52 -19.08 -1.66
N ILE A 664 11.41 -19.46 -0.76
CA ILE A 664 11.58 -20.87 -0.35
C ILE A 664 10.30 -21.40 0.33
N THR A 665 9.80 -20.78 1.40
CA THR A 665 8.59 -21.24 2.11
C THR A 665 7.36 -21.33 1.19
N ARG A 666 7.22 -20.36 0.28
CA ARG A 666 6.13 -20.32 -0.70
C ARG A 666 6.26 -21.43 -1.74
N LEU A 667 7.47 -21.63 -2.28
CA LEU A 667 7.74 -22.69 -3.26
C LEU A 667 7.53 -24.07 -2.63
N ASP A 668 7.96 -24.28 -1.38
CA ASP A 668 7.76 -25.52 -0.65
C ASP A 668 6.26 -25.81 -0.46
N ALA A 669 5.46 -24.80 -0.08
CA ALA A 669 4.00 -24.94 0.00
C ALA A 669 3.37 -25.28 -1.36
N TRP A 670 3.77 -24.60 -2.43
CA TRP A 670 3.28 -24.89 -3.79
C TRP A 670 3.65 -26.29 -4.28
N ILE A 671 4.88 -26.74 -4.02
CA ILE A 671 5.33 -28.08 -4.36
C ILE A 671 4.49 -29.11 -3.60
N ALA A 672 4.26 -28.91 -2.30
CA ALA A 672 3.42 -29.79 -1.49
C ALA A 672 1.97 -29.87 -2.00
N MET A 673 1.38 -28.72 -2.39
CA MET A 673 0.04 -28.68 -3.00
C MET A 673 -0.02 -29.47 -4.32
N LEU A 674 1.03 -29.38 -5.14
CA LEU A 674 1.11 -30.08 -6.42
C LEU A 674 1.33 -31.59 -6.23
N ASP A 675 2.17 -31.99 -5.28
CA ASP A 675 2.41 -33.41 -4.95
C ASP A 675 1.16 -34.09 -4.35
N ALA A 676 0.28 -33.30 -3.71
CA ALA A 676 -0.99 -33.77 -3.19
C ALA A 676 -2.05 -34.05 -4.27
N LEU A 677 -1.85 -33.60 -5.52
CA LEU A 677 -2.81 -33.84 -6.62
C LEU A 677 -3.10 -35.33 -6.85
N ASP A 678 -2.10 -36.19 -6.65
CA ASP A 678 -2.22 -37.64 -6.86
C ASP A 678 -2.85 -38.39 -5.67
N HIS A 679 -3.11 -37.69 -4.55
CA HIS A 679 -3.55 -38.27 -3.29
C HIS A 679 -4.89 -37.66 -2.83
N PRO A 680 -6.03 -38.03 -3.44
CA PRO A 680 -7.32 -37.49 -3.03
C PRO A 680 -7.62 -37.82 -1.55
N PRO A 681 -8.27 -36.92 -0.80
CA PRO A 681 -8.61 -37.18 0.58
C PRO A 681 -9.50 -38.43 0.70
N PRO A 682 -9.27 -39.30 1.69
CA PRO A 682 -10.08 -40.49 1.89
C PRO A 682 -11.54 -40.11 2.18
N ALA A 683 -12.49 -40.82 1.55
CA ALA A 683 -13.92 -40.48 1.60
C ALA A 683 -14.52 -40.47 3.02
N ASP A 684 -13.92 -41.21 3.95
CA ASP A 684 -14.43 -41.40 5.32
C ASP A 684 -13.66 -40.60 6.40
N ALA A 685 -12.74 -39.72 5.99
CA ALA A 685 -11.94 -38.92 6.91
C ALA A 685 -12.16 -37.42 6.70
N THR A 686 -12.26 -36.65 7.78
CA THR A 686 -12.20 -35.19 7.69
C THR A 686 -10.82 -34.80 7.18
N PRO A 687 -10.71 -34.14 6.02
CA PRO A 687 -9.41 -33.79 5.45
C PRO A 687 -8.74 -32.73 6.33
N THR A 688 -7.42 -32.84 6.47
CA THR A 688 -6.62 -31.86 7.21
C THR A 688 -6.42 -30.55 6.45
N HIS A 689 -6.61 -30.59 5.12
CA HIS A 689 -6.51 -29.45 4.21
C HIS A 689 -7.65 -29.54 3.18
N ILE A 690 -8.20 -28.40 2.77
CA ILE A 690 -9.23 -28.33 1.74
C ILE A 690 -8.59 -27.73 0.49
N HIS A 691 -8.58 -28.48 -0.62
CA HIS A 691 -8.05 -27.99 -1.89
C HIS A 691 -9.19 -27.62 -2.84
N PHE A 692 -9.19 -26.38 -3.32
CA PHE A 692 -10.19 -25.90 -4.27
C PHE A 692 -9.58 -24.99 -5.33
N ILE A 693 -10.29 -24.89 -6.46
CA ILE A 693 -9.91 -24.03 -7.59
C ILE A 693 -10.79 -22.79 -7.53
N ARG A 694 -10.18 -21.62 -7.71
CA ARG A 694 -10.89 -20.35 -7.78
C ARG A 694 -10.47 -19.55 -9.01
N LEU A 695 -11.46 -18.91 -9.64
CA LEU A 695 -11.28 -17.93 -10.70
C LEU A 695 -11.96 -16.62 -10.30
N ASP A 696 -11.18 -15.56 -10.16
CA ASP A 696 -11.61 -14.27 -9.61
C ASP A 696 -11.25 -13.09 -10.51
N ARG A 697 -12.04 -12.02 -10.45
CA ARG A 697 -11.78 -10.70 -11.06
C ARG A 697 -11.29 -9.76 -9.97
N ARG A 698 -9.99 -9.79 -9.64
CA ARG A 698 -9.45 -8.95 -8.55
C ARG A 698 -9.58 -7.45 -8.87
N GLU A 699 -10.34 -6.71 -8.04
CA GLU A 699 -10.76 -5.30 -8.22
C GLU A 699 -9.64 -4.27 -8.47
N LYS A 700 -8.37 -4.58 -8.17
CA LYS A 700 -7.24 -3.62 -8.22
C LYS A 700 -6.39 -3.72 -9.50
N GLN A 701 -6.81 -4.49 -10.50
CA GLN A 701 -6.06 -4.70 -11.74
C GLN A 701 -6.63 -3.90 -12.94
N ARG A 702 -5.95 -3.99 -14.09
CA ARG A 702 -6.48 -3.45 -15.36
C ARG A 702 -7.86 -4.06 -15.59
N MET A 703 -8.83 -3.25 -16.02
CA MET A 703 -10.17 -3.73 -16.35
C MET A 703 -10.08 -4.98 -17.25
N GLY A 704 -10.58 -6.12 -16.75
CA GLY A 704 -10.69 -7.37 -17.50
C GLY A 704 -9.69 -8.48 -17.17
N GLU A 705 -8.68 -8.27 -16.32
CA GLU A 705 -7.79 -9.38 -15.89
C GLU A 705 -8.52 -10.34 -14.93
N GLN A 706 -8.53 -11.64 -15.27
CA GLN A 706 -8.99 -12.73 -14.41
C GLN A 706 -7.79 -13.50 -13.86
N ASP A 707 -7.82 -13.80 -12.56
CA ASP A 707 -6.80 -14.60 -11.88
C ASP A 707 -7.37 -15.98 -11.56
N VAL A 708 -6.57 -17.02 -11.74
CA VAL A 708 -6.93 -18.42 -11.45
C VAL A 708 -5.87 -19.01 -10.53
N GLY A 709 -6.29 -19.81 -9.57
CA GLY A 709 -5.37 -20.46 -8.65
C GLY A 709 -5.92 -21.71 -7.99
N LEU A 710 -4.99 -22.52 -7.50
CA LEU A 710 -5.22 -23.59 -6.55
C LEU A 710 -5.04 -23.01 -5.15
N HIS A 711 -6.00 -23.27 -4.26
CA HIS A 711 -6.03 -22.82 -2.87
C HIS A 711 -6.11 -24.01 -1.93
#